data_AF-A0A1H6EUL6-F1
#
_entry.id   AF-A0A1H6EUL6-F1
#
_cell.length_a   1.000
_cell.length_b   1.000
_cell.length_c   1.000
_cell.angle_alpha   90.00
_cell.angle_beta   90.00
_cell.angle_gamma   90.00
#
_symmetry.space_group_name_H-M   'P 1'
#
loop_
_entity.id
_entity.type
_entity.pdbx_description
1 polymer ?
#
loop_
_entity_poly.entity_id
_entity_poly.type
_entity_poly.pdbx_seq_one_letter_code
_entity_poly.pdbx_strand_id
1 'polypeptide(L)'
;MIINGCHIVLAGRFGRISKDEAARALELLGARVTASFSANTDLVFAGAKSGAKAGPAAVRGVPVYDEDALLAVLDGRDPGTPPPSPPFTGVPDGRMDPGEALDLLKNADWSTFSAPRDTVPLREALQALERAHGVTEAHRLATARIRDAGALLRHSGVHRGELNGHALSPDGRHLAVGSAPGDDYDRGGVLQLFEVATGHCVHAIDGIMGGIGFPDYARSLQWSADGRRIALEYNTNATGVWDPFGTAHEPIADAFFLASGRPLGMAFAPDGRRALVFGGGSGIVRNVIVAMHEGSVAGPPDANREGTPPIEFDGPLPGGLEKIWGDELLLNRAFWSRDGSRIYGQLSGEYAMISLDVAARRVAWILPLEEDTEAAPPEWSPDERLVAHQRDGKLVIADALTGETTAELPGRPGADVLCWGPGGRLAVVDPATGTVAIADATTGEHRYDLAIQAGTSNPGGWDARSWAWSPDGERAACVTAEGRIEIWSLGDHPERLRVLDGIRRIAGLWTHGFGLEWPTDDVLIAIGGHAVRFLRPGTGEIMADHPFHHAPSARRPLVLTGRDLGDGLPLDPSFALDEDTWAVAFEDGTVIAPPGRDDDLDGRLCWSVARRFAWPLRWGEPKTFPDPAIAGLGAASPETGHLLAPFRGRGSTAERAGTWPPPGTATVSDLITVTRGTLADLTGQGFHSEWTVDTLQQLAMIRARRGEAAEARELALSIPEHQRRPGLLARVALALGAAGFTAEAAAVLPDTGDDLSDVSDAADMAALAGAYAVLGWRERSERWFAAARKTADAHRSNWGARLPLVWALTQCGQEREARVVLDEGTGVPGPRHYGVPWLVCLLRRGETELVRELIGERSRPVDLNGTRTGGDRWFDDWAAPRALAVHGQPGLVRLWGEVNGCWVEPHLELAERIAADGPPTGPTAAELTDLAVKHADLVKRPKAAKRRDSAHLAREAAECGHVGAVLDLLPWMSGPNRHGLDSNTHTWVALSALRTIAIGVDVEVW
;
A
#
# COMPACT_ATOMS: atom_id res chain seq x y z
N MET A 1 -24.41 -3.36 21.24
CA MET A 1 -23.17 -4.16 21.14
C MET A 1 -23.37 -5.16 20.01
N ILE A 2 -22.42 -5.27 19.07
CA ILE A 2 -22.52 -6.23 17.95
C ILE A 2 -21.71 -7.46 18.35
N ILE A 3 -22.34 -8.63 18.29
CA ILE A 3 -21.76 -9.90 18.74
C ILE A 3 -21.59 -10.92 17.62
N ASN A 4 -21.88 -10.53 16.38
CA ASN A 4 -21.71 -11.39 15.22
C ASN A 4 -20.21 -11.67 15.00
N GLY A 5 -19.85 -12.96 14.86
CA GLY A 5 -18.46 -13.43 14.79
C GLY A 5 -17.75 -13.56 16.14
N CYS A 6 -18.26 -12.94 17.21
CA CYS A 6 -17.59 -12.92 18.51
C CYS A 6 -17.62 -14.28 19.23
N HIS A 7 -16.52 -14.67 19.84
CA HIS A 7 -16.43 -15.81 20.75
C HIS A 7 -16.86 -15.41 22.17
N ILE A 8 -18.00 -15.95 22.63
CA ILE A 8 -18.61 -15.60 23.91
C ILE A 8 -18.51 -16.76 24.90
N VAL A 9 -18.12 -16.47 26.14
CA VAL A 9 -18.15 -17.44 27.24
C VAL A 9 -19.26 -17.09 28.24
N LEU A 10 -20.07 -18.10 28.56
CA LEU A 10 -21.11 -18.03 29.58
C LEU A 10 -20.59 -18.61 30.91
N ALA A 11 -20.15 -17.75 31.83
CA ALA A 11 -19.56 -18.11 33.12
C ALA A 11 -20.57 -18.03 34.29
N GLY A 12 -20.47 -18.91 35.28
CA GLY A 12 -21.36 -18.90 36.46
C GLY A 12 -22.77 -19.48 36.20
N ARG A 13 -23.76 -19.14 37.04
CA ARG A 13 -25.17 -19.55 36.91
C ARG A 13 -26.04 -18.31 36.72
N PHE A 14 -26.88 -18.31 35.68
CA PHE A 14 -27.88 -17.29 35.37
C PHE A 14 -29.22 -17.67 36.03
N GLY A 15 -29.92 -16.69 36.58
CA GLY A 15 -31.17 -16.87 37.32
C GLY A 15 -32.46 -16.70 36.49
N ARG A 16 -32.40 -15.97 35.38
CA ARG A 16 -33.53 -15.58 34.52
C ARG A 16 -33.54 -16.27 33.16
N ILE A 17 -32.39 -16.74 32.68
CA ILE A 17 -32.27 -17.51 31.44
C ILE A 17 -31.36 -18.71 31.67
N SER A 18 -31.66 -19.88 31.09
CA SER A 18 -30.74 -21.02 31.15
C SER A 18 -29.54 -20.79 30.24
N LYS A 19 -28.39 -21.42 30.53
CA LYS A 19 -27.20 -21.31 29.67
C LYS A 19 -27.46 -21.77 28.24
N ASP A 20 -28.23 -22.83 28.06
CA ASP A 20 -28.51 -23.40 26.73
C ASP A 20 -29.47 -22.52 25.93
N GLU A 21 -30.39 -21.80 26.59
CA GLU A 21 -31.23 -20.80 25.94
C GLU A 21 -30.44 -19.54 25.57
N ALA A 22 -29.60 -19.05 26.48
CA ALA A 22 -28.72 -17.92 26.22
C ALA A 22 -27.72 -18.22 25.09
N ALA A 23 -27.12 -19.41 25.08
CA ALA A 23 -26.18 -19.82 24.05
C ALA A 23 -26.83 -19.82 22.66
N ARG A 24 -27.99 -20.46 22.52
CA ARG A 24 -28.75 -20.48 21.25
C ARG A 24 -29.14 -19.09 20.79
N ALA A 25 -29.56 -18.22 21.70
CA ALA A 25 -29.98 -16.86 21.36
C ALA A 25 -28.78 -15.99 20.91
N LEU A 26 -27.61 -16.14 21.53
CA LEU A 26 -26.37 -15.48 21.10
C LEU A 26 -25.88 -16.01 19.75
N GLU A 27 -25.97 -17.33 19.51
CA GLU A 27 -25.59 -17.94 18.23
C GLU A 27 -26.47 -17.47 17.07
N LEU A 28 -27.77 -17.24 17.31
CA LEU A 28 -28.68 -16.64 16.32
C LEU A 28 -28.32 -15.19 15.96
N LEU A 29 -27.64 -14.48 16.87
CA LEU A 29 -27.08 -13.14 16.63
C LEU A 29 -25.67 -13.20 16.00
N GLY A 30 -25.23 -14.39 15.58
CA GLY A 30 -23.97 -14.63 14.88
C GLY A 30 -22.76 -14.90 15.79
N ALA A 31 -22.94 -14.98 17.11
CA ALA A 31 -21.84 -15.26 18.03
C ALA A 31 -21.45 -16.75 18.04
N ARG A 32 -20.22 -17.05 18.46
CA ARG A 32 -19.72 -18.41 18.73
C ARG A 32 -19.62 -18.63 20.24
N VAL A 33 -20.52 -19.43 20.81
CA VAL A 33 -20.52 -19.65 22.27
C VAL A 33 -19.60 -20.82 22.63
N THR A 34 -18.64 -20.59 23.52
CA THR A 34 -17.67 -21.62 23.94
C THR A 34 -17.83 -21.98 25.42
N ALA A 35 -17.52 -23.24 25.75
CA ALA A 35 -17.67 -23.78 27.10
C ALA A 35 -16.57 -23.31 28.09
N SER A 36 -15.47 -22.79 27.57
CA SER A 36 -14.28 -22.41 28.32
C SER A 36 -13.59 -21.19 27.70
N PHE A 37 -13.03 -20.35 28.57
CA PHE A 37 -12.20 -19.21 28.20
C PHE A 37 -10.95 -19.64 27.42
N SER A 38 -10.65 -18.93 26.34
CA SER A 38 -9.47 -19.14 25.47
C SER A 38 -8.85 -17.79 25.05
N ALA A 39 -7.74 -17.84 24.31
CA ALA A 39 -7.12 -16.63 23.73
C ALA A 39 -8.01 -15.89 22.73
N ASN A 40 -8.98 -16.59 22.13
CA ASN A 40 -9.87 -16.03 21.13
C ASN A 40 -11.18 -15.53 21.75
N THR A 41 -11.33 -15.50 23.08
CA THR A 41 -12.59 -15.07 23.72
C THR A 41 -12.73 -13.56 23.65
N ASP A 42 -13.81 -13.08 23.05
CA ASP A 42 -14.09 -11.66 22.84
C ASP A 42 -14.97 -11.07 23.94
N LEU A 43 -15.78 -11.90 24.61
CA LEU A 43 -16.73 -11.45 25.63
C LEU A 43 -17.06 -12.53 26.66
N VAL A 44 -17.31 -12.12 27.91
CA VAL A 44 -17.83 -13.01 28.94
C VAL A 44 -19.11 -12.45 29.55
N PHE A 45 -20.16 -13.26 29.64
CA PHE A 45 -21.28 -12.99 30.54
C PHE A 45 -21.13 -13.83 31.81
N ALA A 46 -21.17 -13.18 32.96
CA ALA A 46 -20.88 -13.76 34.26
C ALA A 46 -22.11 -13.73 35.17
N GLY A 47 -22.72 -14.90 35.37
CA GLY A 47 -23.73 -15.12 36.41
C GLY A 47 -23.11 -15.43 37.78
N ALA A 48 -23.94 -15.75 38.77
CA ALA A 48 -23.49 -16.05 40.13
C ALA A 48 -22.45 -17.21 40.15
N LYS A 49 -21.44 -17.12 41.02
CA LYS A 49 -20.32 -18.09 41.15
C LYS A 49 -19.44 -18.24 39.88
N SER A 50 -19.26 -17.16 39.11
CA SER A 50 -18.42 -17.11 37.90
C SER A 50 -16.90 -17.06 38.16
N GLY A 51 -16.47 -16.70 39.37
CA GLY A 51 -15.11 -16.25 39.72
C GLY A 51 -13.94 -16.97 39.04
N ALA A 52 -13.85 -18.30 39.14
CA ALA A 52 -12.73 -19.07 38.57
C ALA A 52 -12.68 -19.11 37.02
N LYS A 53 -13.77 -18.75 36.33
CA LYS A 53 -13.85 -18.74 34.86
C LYS A 53 -13.89 -17.33 34.25
N ALA A 54 -14.26 -16.32 35.04
CA ALA A 54 -14.33 -14.91 34.59
C ALA A 54 -13.07 -14.10 34.94
N GLY A 55 -12.28 -14.50 35.94
CA GLY A 55 -11.06 -13.79 36.35
C GLY A 55 -10.03 -13.58 35.23
N PRO A 56 -9.70 -14.60 34.42
CA PRO A 56 -8.78 -14.42 33.28
C PRO A 56 -9.28 -13.45 32.20
N ALA A 57 -10.60 -13.22 32.11
CA ALA A 57 -11.21 -12.36 31.09
C ALA A 57 -11.03 -10.87 31.41
N ALA A 58 -11.35 -10.45 32.64
CA ALA A 58 -11.18 -9.05 33.09
C ALA A 58 -9.73 -8.55 32.95
N VAL A 59 -8.81 -9.49 33.15
CA VAL A 59 -7.37 -9.29 33.14
C VAL A 59 -6.82 -9.20 31.70
N ARG A 60 -7.37 -9.98 30.75
CA ARG A 60 -7.08 -9.84 29.30
C ARG A 60 -7.76 -8.62 28.65
N GLY A 61 -8.52 -7.84 29.41
CA GLY A 61 -9.33 -6.74 28.88
C GLY A 61 -10.57 -7.21 28.10
N VAL A 62 -10.94 -8.49 28.23
CA VAL A 62 -12.19 -9.04 27.69
C VAL A 62 -13.34 -8.51 28.55
N PRO A 63 -14.34 -7.81 27.97
CA PRO A 63 -15.44 -7.27 28.75
C PRO A 63 -16.22 -8.38 29.47
N VAL A 64 -16.51 -8.16 30.76
CA VAL A 64 -17.29 -9.07 31.59
C VAL A 64 -18.60 -8.39 31.96
N TYR A 65 -19.70 -8.87 31.41
CA TYR A 65 -21.05 -8.35 31.65
C TYR A 65 -21.82 -9.27 32.61
N ASP A 66 -22.77 -8.71 33.34
CA ASP A 66 -23.66 -9.50 34.19
C ASP A 66 -24.84 -10.07 33.38
N GLU A 67 -25.77 -10.71 34.10
CA GLU A 67 -26.97 -11.26 33.52
C GLU A 67 -27.96 -10.21 32.99
N ASP A 68 -27.97 -8.98 33.55
CA ASP A 68 -28.83 -7.90 33.05
C ASP A 68 -28.37 -7.44 31.66
N ALA A 69 -27.06 -7.27 31.51
CA ALA A 69 -26.44 -6.95 30.24
C ALA A 69 -26.61 -8.06 29.20
N LEU A 70 -26.55 -9.35 29.59
CA LEU A 70 -26.87 -10.46 28.70
C LEU A 70 -28.28 -10.33 28.13
N LEU A 71 -29.28 -10.10 28.98
CA LEU A 71 -30.66 -9.95 28.54
C LEU A 71 -30.85 -8.70 27.68
N ALA A 72 -30.21 -7.58 28.02
CA ALA A 72 -30.24 -6.38 27.18
C ALA A 72 -29.72 -6.66 25.77
N VAL A 73 -28.62 -7.40 25.65
CA VAL A 73 -28.03 -7.76 24.34
C VAL A 73 -28.95 -8.67 23.54
N LEU A 74 -29.57 -9.66 24.20
CA LEU A 74 -30.55 -10.54 23.54
C LEU A 74 -31.80 -9.78 23.06
N ASP A 75 -32.17 -8.69 23.73
CA ASP A 75 -33.27 -7.81 23.33
C ASP A 75 -32.86 -6.73 22.32
N GLY A 76 -31.62 -6.75 21.81
CA GLY A 76 -31.10 -5.73 20.89
C GLY A 76 -30.83 -4.36 21.53
N ARG A 77 -30.78 -4.29 22.86
CA ARG A 77 -30.50 -3.07 23.65
C ARG A 77 -29.01 -2.97 24.00
N ASP A 78 -28.57 -1.77 24.36
CA ASP A 78 -27.21 -1.55 24.86
C ASP A 78 -27.06 -2.24 26.23
N PRO A 79 -26.07 -3.14 26.44
CA PRO A 79 -25.80 -3.73 27.75
C PRO A 79 -25.42 -2.70 28.82
N GLY A 80 -25.11 -1.46 28.44
CA GLY A 80 -24.65 -0.42 29.36
C GLY A 80 -23.21 -0.67 29.80
N THR A 81 -22.78 -0.03 30.89
CA THR A 81 -21.45 -0.24 31.45
C THR A 81 -21.46 -1.51 32.30
N PRO A 82 -20.48 -2.43 32.16
CA PRO A 82 -20.41 -3.58 33.03
C PRO A 82 -20.34 -3.14 34.51
N PRO A 83 -20.94 -3.90 35.45
CA PRO A 83 -20.91 -3.54 36.86
C PRO A 83 -19.46 -3.40 37.34
N PRO A 84 -19.14 -2.39 38.18
CA PRO A 84 -17.77 -2.15 38.58
C PRO A 84 -17.22 -3.36 39.36
N SER A 85 -16.15 -3.96 38.83
CA SER A 85 -15.35 -4.92 39.58
C SER A 85 -14.85 -4.26 40.86
N PRO A 86 -14.73 -5.00 41.99
CA PRO A 86 -14.07 -4.47 43.19
C PRO A 86 -12.69 -3.87 42.84
N PRO A 87 -12.26 -2.82 43.55
CA PRO A 87 -11.00 -2.15 43.26
C PRO A 87 -9.82 -3.10 43.52
N PHE A 88 -8.85 -3.10 42.62
CA PHE A 88 -7.60 -3.83 42.82
C PHE A 88 -6.77 -3.11 43.90
N THR A 89 -6.50 -3.81 44.99
CA THR A 89 -5.78 -3.25 46.16
C THR A 89 -4.27 -3.50 46.12
N GLY A 90 -3.76 -4.06 45.03
CA GLY A 90 -2.35 -4.41 44.89
C GLY A 90 -1.44 -3.30 44.37
N VAL A 91 -1.89 -2.04 44.33
CA VAL A 91 -1.06 -0.90 43.89
C VAL A 91 -0.20 -0.42 45.07
N PRO A 92 1.14 -0.55 45.01
CA PRO A 92 2.01 -0.06 46.08
C PRO A 92 1.95 1.46 46.23
N ASP A 93 2.17 1.97 47.43
CA ASP A 93 2.50 3.38 47.61
C ASP A 93 3.96 3.59 47.18
N GLY A 94 4.25 4.68 46.44
CA GLY A 94 5.60 4.99 45.98
C GLY A 94 6.63 5.24 47.09
N ARG A 95 6.21 5.28 48.36
CA ARG A 95 7.07 5.37 49.55
C ARG A 95 7.36 4.03 50.23
N MET A 96 6.69 2.96 49.83
CA MET A 96 6.91 1.63 50.41
C MET A 96 8.31 1.13 50.07
N ASP A 97 8.91 0.40 51.01
CA ASP A 97 10.14 -0.32 50.71
C ASP A 97 9.89 -1.52 49.77
N PRO A 98 10.93 -2.09 49.12
CA PRO A 98 10.77 -3.22 48.21
C PRO A 98 10.10 -4.46 48.82
N GLY A 99 10.27 -4.71 50.12
CA GLY A 99 9.68 -5.86 50.82
C GLY A 99 8.19 -5.66 51.07
N GLU A 100 7.80 -4.48 51.55
CA GLU A 100 6.40 -4.09 51.74
C GLU A 100 5.61 -4.12 50.42
N ALA A 101 6.19 -3.57 49.35
CA ALA A 101 5.57 -3.59 48.02
C ALA A 101 5.40 -5.03 47.50
N LEU A 102 6.40 -5.89 47.69
CA LEU A 102 6.34 -7.30 47.30
C LEU A 102 5.25 -8.06 48.09
N ASP A 103 5.17 -7.85 49.40
CA ASP A 103 4.18 -8.51 50.25
C ASP A 103 2.76 -8.04 49.93
N LEU A 104 2.56 -6.75 49.62
CA LEU A 104 1.29 -6.25 49.11
C LEU A 104 0.88 -6.97 47.82
N LEU A 105 1.78 -7.05 46.83
CA LEU A 105 1.50 -7.70 45.54
C LEU A 105 1.24 -9.21 45.67
N LYS A 106 1.91 -9.89 46.62
CA LYS A 106 1.67 -11.31 46.92
C LYS A 106 0.27 -11.54 47.51
N ASN A 107 -0.18 -10.63 48.37
CA ASN A 107 -1.44 -10.75 49.10
C ASN A 107 -2.64 -10.14 48.34
N ALA A 108 -2.39 -9.39 47.25
CA ALA A 108 -3.43 -8.81 46.41
C ALA A 108 -4.25 -9.88 45.68
N ASP A 109 -5.56 -9.63 45.55
CA ASP A 109 -6.43 -10.46 44.71
C ASP A 109 -6.35 -10.04 43.25
N TRP A 110 -5.43 -10.64 42.51
CA TRP A 110 -5.23 -10.40 41.08
C TRP A 110 -6.43 -10.76 40.20
N SER A 111 -7.42 -11.51 40.70
CA SER A 111 -8.66 -11.74 39.94
C SER A 111 -9.54 -10.48 39.83
N THR A 112 -9.26 -9.45 40.64
CA THR A 112 -9.94 -8.16 40.61
C THR A 112 -9.24 -7.11 39.73
N PHE A 113 -8.04 -7.43 39.23
CA PHE A 113 -7.26 -6.55 38.35
C PHE A 113 -7.97 -6.34 37.02
N SER A 114 -8.11 -5.08 36.61
CA SER A 114 -8.69 -4.65 35.35
C SER A 114 -7.67 -3.82 34.59
N ALA A 115 -7.23 -4.30 33.42
CA ALA A 115 -6.18 -3.64 32.67
C ALA A 115 -6.44 -2.14 32.37
N PRO A 116 -7.65 -1.73 31.91
CA PRO A 116 -7.97 -0.31 31.69
C PRO A 116 -7.91 0.58 32.93
N ARG A 117 -8.14 0.03 34.12
CA ARG A 117 -8.22 0.77 35.38
C ARG A 117 -6.89 0.79 36.12
N ASP A 118 -6.23 -0.37 36.21
CA ASP A 118 -5.18 -0.63 37.20
C ASP A 118 -3.77 -0.63 36.61
N THR A 119 -3.60 -0.80 35.29
CA THR A 119 -2.26 -0.92 34.69
C THR A 119 -1.43 0.34 34.87
N VAL A 120 -2.00 1.52 34.57
CA VAL A 120 -1.28 2.79 34.66
C VAL A 120 -0.91 3.12 36.12
N PRO A 121 -1.86 3.12 37.09
CA PRO A 121 -1.50 3.36 38.49
C PRO A 121 -0.46 2.39 39.05
N LEU A 122 -0.58 1.10 38.71
CA LEU A 122 0.39 0.09 39.14
C LEU A 122 1.77 0.34 38.51
N ARG A 123 1.81 0.67 37.22
CA ARG A 123 3.06 0.98 36.51
C ARG A 123 3.72 2.22 37.11
N GLU A 124 2.98 3.29 37.38
CA GLU A 124 3.54 4.51 37.98
C GLU A 124 4.11 4.25 39.39
N ALA A 125 3.40 3.47 40.21
CA ALA A 125 3.87 3.07 41.53
C ALA A 125 5.19 2.26 41.46
N LEU A 126 5.26 1.30 40.54
CA LEU A 126 6.48 0.51 40.33
C LEU A 126 7.61 1.35 39.72
N GLN A 127 7.33 2.29 38.81
CA GLN A 127 8.34 3.24 38.31
C GLN A 127 8.90 4.13 39.42
N ALA A 128 8.09 4.51 40.41
CA ALA A 128 8.58 5.23 41.60
C ALA A 128 9.51 4.33 42.44
N LEU A 129 9.13 3.07 42.66
CA LEU A 129 9.95 2.10 43.36
C LEU A 129 11.27 1.81 42.62
N GLU A 130 11.23 1.67 41.29
CA GLU A 130 12.41 1.49 40.44
C GLU A 130 13.38 2.66 40.56
N ARG A 131 12.88 3.90 40.49
CA ARG A 131 13.74 5.09 40.64
C ARG A 131 14.45 5.14 42.00
N ALA A 132 13.83 4.60 43.04
CA ALA A 132 14.39 4.59 44.39
C ALA A 132 15.33 3.39 44.66
N HIS A 133 15.05 2.22 44.06
CA HIS A 133 15.67 0.95 44.46
C HIS A 133 16.17 0.08 43.32
N GLY A 134 16.05 0.53 42.06
CA GLY A 134 16.24 -0.30 40.87
C GLY A 134 15.13 -1.35 40.69
N VAL A 135 15.30 -2.25 39.73
CA VAL A 135 14.35 -3.34 39.49
C VAL A 135 14.44 -4.35 40.65
N THR A 136 13.29 -4.63 41.26
CA THR A 136 13.14 -5.47 42.45
C THR A 136 12.25 -6.69 42.20
N GLU A 137 12.17 -7.61 43.15
CA GLU A 137 11.28 -8.77 43.08
C GLU A 137 9.79 -8.41 42.97
N ALA A 138 9.39 -7.22 43.46
CA ALA A 138 8.03 -6.70 43.27
C ALA A 138 7.71 -6.51 41.78
N HIS A 139 8.68 -5.98 41.00
CA HIS A 139 8.56 -5.81 39.54
C HIS A 139 8.47 -7.17 38.83
N ARG A 140 9.32 -8.12 39.24
CA ARG A 140 9.32 -9.49 38.71
C ARG A 140 7.98 -10.18 38.94
N LEU A 141 7.45 -10.11 40.16
CA LEU A 141 6.16 -10.69 40.51
C LEU A 141 5.01 -10.04 39.74
N ALA A 142 4.94 -8.71 39.71
CA ALA A 142 3.89 -7.99 38.97
C ALA A 142 3.94 -8.34 37.48
N THR A 143 5.13 -8.38 36.87
CA THR A 143 5.30 -8.77 35.47
C THR A 143 4.87 -10.22 35.22
N ALA A 144 5.24 -11.16 36.11
CA ALA A 144 4.78 -12.54 36.01
C ALA A 144 3.25 -12.64 36.05
N ARG A 145 2.59 -11.90 36.96
CA ARG A 145 1.13 -11.84 37.05
C ARG A 145 0.49 -11.24 35.80
N ILE A 146 1.07 -10.19 35.24
CA ILE A 146 0.64 -9.53 34.00
C ILE A 146 0.87 -10.43 32.76
N ARG A 147 1.86 -11.32 32.80
CA ARG A 147 2.06 -12.34 31.75
C ARG A 147 1.09 -13.50 31.87
N ASP A 148 0.85 -14.02 33.07
CA ASP A 148 -0.19 -15.04 33.33
C ASP A 148 -1.57 -14.54 32.91
N ALA A 149 -1.77 -13.24 33.07
CA ALA A 149 -2.88 -12.43 32.61
C ALA A 149 -3.03 -12.31 31.09
N GLY A 150 -2.05 -12.76 30.30
CA GLY A 150 -2.08 -12.74 28.84
C GLY A 150 -1.44 -11.53 28.18
N ALA A 151 -0.56 -10.79 28.85
CA ALA A 151 0.25 -9.78 28.19
C ALA A 151 1.18 -10.44 27.15
N LEU A 152 1.32 -9.79 26.00
CA LEU A 152 2.08 -10.30 24.85
C LEU A 152 3.29 -9.41 24.62
N LEU A 153 4.45 -10.01 24.32
CA LEU A 153 5.62 -9.24 23.93
C LEU A 153 5.40 -8.59 22.55
N ARG A 154 5.70 -7.29 22.41
CA ARG A 154 5.53 -6.53 21.16
C ARG A 154 6.81 -5.79 20.78
N HIS A 155 7.05 -5.69 19.47
CA HIS A 155 8.08 -4.83 18.88
C HIS A 155 7.43 -3.84 17.90
N SER A 156 8.16 -2.79 17.52
CA SER A 156 7.66 -1.78 16.59
C SER A 156 7.92 -2.11 15.11
N GLY A 157 8.93 -2.91 14.79
CA GLY A 157 9.36 -3.16 13.40
C GLY A 157 8.45 -4.12 12.61
N VAL A 158 7.19 -3.74 12.40
CA VAL A 158 6.17 -4.57 11.71
C VAL A 158 5.79 -4.02 10.33
N HIS A 159 6.02 -2.72 10.07
CA HIS A 159 5.69 -2.10 8.80
C HIS A 159 6.59 -2.55 7.66
N ARG A 160 5.97 -2.86 6.52
CA ARG A 160 6.62 -3.29 5.28
C ARG A 160 6.56 -2.22 4.17
N GLY A 161 5.49 -1.43 4.17
CA GLY A 161 5.22 -0.29 3.28
C GLY A 161 5.22 1.04 4.06
N GLU A 162 5.47 2.16 3.37
CA GLU A 162 5.65 3.46 4.02
C GLU A 162 4.41 3.81 4.83
N LEU A 163 4.59 4.57 5.92
CA LEU A 163 3.44 5.10 6.64
C LEU A 163 2.69 6.04 5.70
N ASN A 164 1.39 5.80 5.52
CA ASN A 164 0.51 6.56 4.65
C ASN A 164 -0.46 7.47 5.45
N GLY A 165 -0.57 7.27 6.75
CA GLY A 165 -1.40 8.13 7.59
C GLY A 165 -1.27 7.79 9.07
N HIS A 166 -1.73 8.71 9.90
CA HIS A 166 -1.79 8.56 11.35
C HIS A 166 -3.04 9.19 11.93
N ALA A 167 -3.41 8.78 13.14
CA ALA A 167 -4.49 9.41 13.90
C ALA A 167 -4.29 9.24 15.41
N LEU A 168 -4.38 10.34 16.15
CA LEU A 168 -4.45 10.29 17.61
C LEU A 168 -5.83 9.85 18.08
N SER A 169 -5.89 9.04 19.13
CA SER A 169 -7.13 8.72 19.81
C SER A 169 -7.76 9.97 20.44
N PRO A 170 -9.09 10.02 20.61
CA PRO A 170 -9.77 11.21 21.16
C PRO A 170 -9.32 11.60 22.58
N ASP A 171 -8.77 10.66 23.34
CA ASP A 171 -8.22 10.88 24.68
C ASP A 171 -6.72 11.18 24.68
N GLY A 172 -6.08 11.23 23.50
CA GLY A 172 -4.65 11.50 23.31
C GLY A 172 -3.70 10.41 23.82
N ARG A 173 -4.23 9.24 24.22
CA ARG A 173 -3.42 8.16 24.83
C ARG A 173 -2.78 7.23 23.82
N HIS A 174 -3.34 7.14 22.62
CA HIS A 174 -2.89 6.22 21.58
C HIS A 174 -2.65 6.95 20.27
N LEU A 175 -1.55 6.61 19.61
CA LEU A 175 -1.29 6.97 18.23
C LEU A 175 -1.52 5.74 17.36
N ALA A 176 -2.41 5.84 16.38
CA ALA A 176 -2.52 4.88 15.29
C ALA A 176 -1.68 5.35 14.10
N VAL A 177 -0.96 4.41 13.47
CA VAL A 177 -0.29 4.63 12.18
C VAL A 177 -0.63 3.48 11.23
N GLY A 178 -0.86 3.81 9.96
CA GLY A 178 -1.18 2.87 8.90
C GLY A 178 -0.12 2.88 7.82
N SER A 179 0.24 1.70 7.30
CA SER A 179 1.16 1.60 6.17
C SER A 179 0.50 1.22 4.85
N ALA A 180 1.12 1.70 3.77
CA ALA A 180 0.96 1.16 2.42
C ALA A 180 1.23 -0.37 2.41
N PRO A 181 0.75 -1.10 1.39
CA PRO A 181 1.10 -2.50 1.20
C PRO A 181 2.54 -2.67 0.63
N GLY A 182 3.18 -1.59 0.19
CA GLY A 182 4.39 -1.66 -0.63
C GLY A 182 4.06 -2.25 -2.01
N ASP A 183 4.99 -3.03 -2.56
CA ASP A 183 4.82 -3.77 -3.82
C ASP A 183 4.09 -5.13 -3.65
N ASP A 184 3.62 -5.46 -2.44
CA ASP A 184 2.94 -6.73 -2.14
C ASP A 184 1.50 -6.50 -1.69
N TYR A 185 0.64 -6.20 -2.67
CA TYR A 185 -0.74 -5.81 -2.44
C TYR A 185 -1.53 -6.86 -1.64
N ASP A 186 -1.35 -8.13 -2.01
CA ASP A 186 -1.98 -9.29 -1.38
C ASP A 186 -1.51 -9.53 0.07
N ARG A 187 -0.26 -9.15 0.40
CA ARG A 187 0.24 -9.27 1.77
C ARG A 187 -0.37 -8.21 2.70
N GLY A 188 -0.82 -7.09 2.13
CA GLY A 188 -1.48 -6.01 2.85
C GLY A 188 -0.55 -5.13 3.68
N GLY A 189 -1.14 -4.10 4.28
CA GLY A 189 -0.49 -3.17 5.19
C GLY A 189 -0.77 -3.51 6.66
N VAL A 190 -0.23 -2.67 7.54
CA VAL A 190 -0.30 -2.85 8.99
C VAL A 190 -0.91 -1.61 9.63
N LEU A 191 -1.92 -1.81 10.48
CA LEU A 191 -2.36 -0.83 11.47
C LEU A 191 -1.57 -1.06 12.76
N GLN A 192 -0.75 -0.11 13.17
CA GLN A 192 0.04 -0.20 14.40
C GLN A 192 -0.42 0.86 15.41
N LEU A 193 -0.41 0.49 16.69
CA LEU A 193 -0.78 1.37 17.80
C LEU A 193 0.38 1.55 18.78
N PHE A 194 0.60 2.80 19.16
CA PHE A 194 1.55 3.20 20.20
C PHE A 194 0.82 3.79 21.40
N GLU A 195 1.26 3.48 22.61
CA GLU A 195 0.83 4.22 23.81
C GLU A 195 1.68 5.49 23.94
N VAL A 196 1.05 6.66 23.82
CA VAL A 196 1.70 7.97 23.79
C VAL A 196 2.58 8.20 25.03
N ALA A 197 2.10 7.81 26.21
CA ALA A 197 2.80 8.05 27.47
C ALA A 197 4.16 7.34 27.58
N THR A 198 4.35 6.25 26.83
CA THR A 198 5.60 5.46 26.86
C THR A 198 6.34 5.46 25.53
N GLY A 199 5.65 5.78 24.44
CA GLY A 199 6.17 5.69 23.08
C GLY A 199 6.27 4.25 22.55
N HIS A 200 5.90 3.22 23.32
CA HIS A 200 6.04 1.83 22.86
C HIS A 200 4.84 1.34 22.05
N CYS A 201 5.13 0.44 21.09
CA CYS A 201 4.13 -0.30 20.33
C CYS A 201 3.35 -1.24 21.25
N VAL A 202 2.04 -1.03 21.37
CA VAL A 202 1.15 -1.89 22.16
C VAL A 202 0.37 -2.88 21.30
N HIS A 203 0.17 -2.60 20.01
CA HIS A 203 -0.56 -3.53 19.15
C HIS A 203 -0.26 -3.33 17.67
N ALA A 204 -0.49 -4.37 16.88
CA ALA A 204 -0.45 -4.32 15.43
C ALA A 204 -1.46 -5.30 14.82
N ILE A 205 -2.20 -4.85 13.82
CA ILE A 205 -3.08 -5.66 12.96
C ILE A 205 -2.43 -5.67 11.57
N ASP A 206 -1.80 -6.79 11.21
CA ASP A 206 -1.17 -7.01 9.90
C ASP A 206 -2.15 -7.73 8.95
N GLY A 207 -1.85 -7.67 7.66
CA GLY A 207 -2.65 -8.33 6.62
C GLY A 207 -3.88 -7.55 6.18
N ILE A 208 -3.93 -6.23 6.41
CA ILE A 208 -5.02 -5.40 5.90
C ILE A 208 -4.84 -5.26 4.39
N MET A 209 -5.67 -5.98 3.64
CA MET A 209 -5.59 -6.13 2.18
C MET A 209 -5.45 -4.77 1.46
N GLY A 210 -4.48 -4.68 0.55
CA GLY A 210 -4.17 -3.46 -0.20
C GLY A 210 -3.63 -2.28 0.62
N GLY A 211 -3.33 -2.50 1.90
CA GLY A 211 -2.78 -1.52 2.83
C GLY A 211 -3.76 -0.45 3.27
N ILE A 212 -3.25 0.47 4.08
CA ILE A 212 -4.04 1.54 4.72
C ILE A 212 -3.62 2.87 4.15
N GLY A 213 -4.60 3.65 3.69
CA GLY A 213 -4.38 4.95 3.07
C GLY A 213 -3.58 4.87 1.77
N PHE A 214 -3.45 6.02 1.10
CA PHE A 214 -2.71 6.15 -0.14
C PHE A 214 -1.75 7.35 -0.04
N PRO A 215 -0.61 7.32 -0.75
CA PRO A 215 0.23 8.50 -0.85
C PRO A 215 -0.58 9.68 -1.37
N ASP A 216 -0.40 10.84 -0.73
CA ASP A 216 -1.11 12.08 -1.02
C ASP A 216 -2.61 12.09 -0.69
N TYR A 217 -3.06 11.21 0.22
CA TYR A 217 -4.41 11.24 0.81
C TYR A 217 -4.32 11.53 2.31
N ALA A 218 -5.07 12.53 2.76
CA ALA A 218 -5.16 12.89 4.17
C ALA A 218 -6.39 12.22 4.82
N ARG A 219 -6.33 12.02 6.13
CA ARG A 219 -7.40 11.54 7.01
C ARG A 219 -7.91 10.13 6.68
N SER A 220 -7.04 9.29 6.14
CA SER A 220 -7.34 7.88 5.84
C SER A 220 -7.53 7.02 7.10
N LEU A 221 -7.20 7.54 8.29
CA LEU A 221 -7.48 6.90 9.59
C LEU A 221 -8.30 7.86 10.46
N GLN A 222 -9.44 7.40 11.00
CA GLN A 222 -10.30 8.22 11.86
C GLN A 222 -10.87 7.41 13.02
N TRP A 223 -10.70 7.91 14.25
CA TRP A 223 -11.26 7.27 15.45
C TRP A 223 -12.73 7.65 15.67
N SER A 224 -13.52 6.73 16.21
CA SER A 224 -14.81 7.07 16.82
C SER A 224 -14.58 7.94 18.07
N ALA A 225 -15.58 8.74 18.46
CA ALA A 225 -15.43 9.67 19.59
C ALA A 225 -15.19 8.98 20.93
N ASP A 226 -15.63 7.72 21.07
CA ASP A 226 -15.40 6.87 22.25
C ASP A 226 -14.06 6.11 22.22
N GLY A 227 -13.27 6.25 21.13
CA GLY A 227 -11.99 5.57 20.96
C GLY A 227 -12.08 4.04 20.84
N ARG A 228 -13.28 3.48 20.60
CA ARG A 228 -13.48 2.03 20.50
C ARG A 228 -13.40 1.49 19.09
N ARG A 229 -13.42 2.36 18.08
CA ARG A 229 -13.38 1.99 16.67
C ARG A 229 -12.47 2.91 15.90
N ILE A 230 -11.87 2.37 14.86
CA ILE A 230 -11.08 3.13 13.90
C ILE A 230 -11.54 2.78 12.49
N ALA A 231 -11.89 3.81 11.71
CA ALA A 231 -12.16 3.68 10.30
C ALA A 231 -10.86 3.83 9.51
N LEU A 232 -10.69 3.02 8.48
CA LEU A 232 -9.55 3.01 7.58
C LEU A 232 -10.01 3.06 6.12
N GLU A 233 -9.35 3.86 5.31
CA GLU A 233 -9.35 3.67 3.86
C GLU A 233 -8.36 2.56 3.51
N TYR A 234 -8.79 1.57 2.74
CA TYR A 234 -8.00 0.38 2.45
C TYR A 234 -8.38 -0.25 1.10
N ASN A 235 -7.60 -1.25 0.68
CA ASN A 235 -7.90 -2.09 -0.50
C ASN A 235 -8.20 -1.33 -1.81
N THR A 236 -7.47 -0.24 -2.08
CA THR A 236 -7.61 0.70 -3.23
C THR A 236 -8.95 1.44 -3.29
N ASN A 237 -10.04 0.74 -2.99
CA ASN A 237 -11.40 1.09 -3.32
C ASN A 237 -12.34 0.77 -2.14
N ALA A 238 -11.88 0.83 -0.90
CA ALA A 238 -12.74 0.51 0.24
C ALA A 238 -12.51 1.41 1.45
N THR A 239 -13.57 1.54 2.25
CA THR A 239 -13.51 2.11 3.60
C THR A 239 -14.06 1.06 4.57
N GLY A 240 -13.33 0.76 5.62
CA GLY A 240 -13.71 -0.25 6.61
C GLY A 240 -13.53 0.24 8.04
N VAL A 241 -14.10 -0.49 9.00
CA VAL A 241 -13.97 -0.18 10.43
C VAL A 241 -13.44 -1.37 11.21
N TRP A 242 -12.47 -1.14 12.08
CA TRP A 242 -11.85 -2.14 12.96
C TRP A 242 -12.05 -1.80 14.44
N ASP A 243 -11.99 -2.82 15.29
CA ASP A 243 -11.62 -2.64 16.69
C ASP A 243 -10.10 -2.48 16.75
N PRO A 244 -9.58 -1.28 17.09
CA PRO A 244 -8.14 -1.02 17.13
C PRO A 244 -7.41 -1.95 18.11
N PHE A 245 -8.10 -2.52 19.11
CA PHE A 245 -7.51 -3.43 20.10
C PHE A 245 -7.94 -4.89 19.91
N GLY A 246 -8.61 -5.20 18.80
CA GLY A 246 -9.04 -6.54 18.40
C GLY A 246 -7.93 -7.36 17.73
N THR A 247 -8.26 -8.58 17.31
CA THR A 247 -7.35 -9.49 16.60
C THR A 247 -7.74 -9.78 15.15
N ALA A 248 -8.92 -9.33 14.73
CA ALA A 248 -9.39 -9.55 13.37
C ALA A 248 -8.66 -8.63 12.39
N HIS A 249 -8.16 -9.19 11.29
CA HIS A 249 -7.60 -8.43 10.18
C HIS A 249 -8.69 -8.01 9.19
N GLU A 250 -9.81 -8.75 9.14
CA GLU A 250 -11.02 -8.34 8.43
C GLU A 250 -11.75 -7.22 9.18
N PRO A 251 -12.37 -6.26 8.46
CA PRO A 251 -13.15 -5.20 9.08
C PRO A 251 -14.42 -5.74 9.73
N ILE A 252 -14.92 -5.02 10.74
CA ILE A 252 -16.24 -5.21 11.34
C ILE A 252 -17.34 -4.95 10.31
N ALA A 253 -17.13 -3.94 9.47
CA ALA A 253 -17.99 -3.55 8.37
C ALA A 253 -17.16 -2.76 7.34
N ASP A 254 -17.53 -2.85 6.07
CA ASP A 254 -16.86 -2.13 5.00
C ASP A 254 -17.83 -1.64 3.90
N ALA A 255 -17.32 -0.72 3.09
CA ALA A 255 -17.99 -0.20 1.90
C ALA A 255 -17.02 -0.21 0.72
N PHE A 256 -17.44 -0.79 -0.41
CA PHE A 256 -16.63 -1.00 -1.61
C PHE A 256 -17.06 -0.14 -2.80
N PHE A 257 -16.08 0.41 -3.52
CA PHE A 257 -16.22 1.18 -4.76
C PHE A 257 -15.82 0.30 -5.96
N LEU A 258 -16.78 -0.32 -6.64
CA LEU A 258 -16.50 -1.29 -7.72
C LEU A 258 -16.00 -0.67 -9.03
N ALA A 259 -16.03 0.66 -9.17
CA ALA A 259 -15.54 1.32 -10.37
C ALA A 259 -14.04 1.64 -10.29
N SER A 260 -13.42 1.93 -11.43
CA SER A 260 -11.97 2.12 -11.61
C SER A 260 -11.35 3.36 -10.91
N GLY A 261 -11.95 3.83 -9.81
CA GLY A 261 -11.49 4.99 -9.05
C GLY A 261 -11.38 4.69 -7.56
N ARG A 262 -10.33 5.25 -6.96
CA ARG A 262 -10.11 5.27 -5.50
C ARG A 262 -11.16 6.15 -4.82
N PRO A 263 -11.58 5.89 -3.56
CA PRO A 263 -12.29 6.88 -2.78
C PRO A 263 -11.39 8.11 -2.65
N LEU A 264 -11.97 9.29 -2.76
CA LEU A 264 -11.26 10.55 -2.52
C LEU A 264 -11.10 10.80 -1.02
N GLY A 265 -12.02 10.25 -0.22
CA GLY A 265 -11.87 10.25 1.23
C GLY A 265 -13.08 9.67 1.97
N MET A 266 -13.00 9.70 3.29
CA MET A 266 -14.12 9.44 4.21
C MET A 266 -14.26 10.52 5.30
N ALA A 267 -15.45 10.61 5.88
CA ALA A 267 -15.67 11.25 7.17
C ALA A 267 -16.35 10.26 8.11
N PHE A 268 -15.68 9.85 9.19
CA PHE A 268 -16.22 8.89 10.14
C PHE A 268 -17.09 9.58 11.19
N ALA A 269 -18.30 9.06 11.42
CA ALA A 269 -19.21 9.65 12.38
C ALA A 269 -18.73 9.42 13.82
N PRO A 270 -18.96 10.38 14.75
CA PRO A 270 -18.52 10.26 16.13
C PRO A 270 -19.14 9.06 16.87
N ASP A 271 -20.29 8.56 16.42
CA ASP A 271 -20.94 7.37 16.95
C ASP A 271 -20.22 6.05 16.62
N GLY A 272 -19.23 6.07 15.71
CA GLY A 272 -18.48 4.91 15.27
C GLY A 272 -19.26 3.90 14.43
N ARG A 273 -20.44 4.27 13.91
CA ARG A 273 -21.38 3.36 13.24
C ARG A 273 -21.78 3.82 11.85
N ARG A 274 -21.35 5.01 11.42
CA ARG A 274 -21.63 5.59 10.10
C ARG A 274 -20.37 6.24 9.55
N ALA A 275 -20.26 6.31 8.23
CA ALA A 275 -19.28 7.17 7.57
C ALA A 275 -19.90 7.79 6.33
N LEU A 276 -19.53 9.04 6.03
CA LEU A 276 -19.68 9.58 4.69
C LEU A 276 -18.50 9.05 3.88
N VAL A 277 -18.77 8.48 2.71
CA VAL A 277 -17.72 8.13 1.77
C VAL A 277 -17.97 8.81 0.43
N PHE A 278 -16.90 9.32 -0.17
CA PHE A 278 -16.97 10.15 -1.37
C PHE A 278 -15.78 9.87 -2.31
N GLY A 279 -16.03 9.92 -3.62
CA GLY A 279 -15.01 9.73 -4.66
C GLY A 279 -15.43 8.83 -5.82
N GLY A 280 -14.71 8.93 -6.94
CA GLY A 280 -14.87 8.10 -8.14
C GLY A 280 -15.36 8.87 -9.39
N GLY A 281 -14.49 9.06 -10.38
CA GLY A 281 -14.80 9.74 -11.66
C GLY A 281 -15.73 8.98 -12.61
N SER A 282 -16.46 7.97 -12.14
CA SER A 282 -17.27 7.06 -12.95
C SER A 282 -18.77 7.14 -12.67
N GLY A 283 -19.24 8.13 -11.91
CA GLY A 283 -20.67 8.40 -11.71
C GLY A 283 -21.44 7.38 -10.86
N ILE A 284 -20.76 6.55 -10.06
CA ILE A 284 -21.37 5.38 -9.39
C ILE A 284 -21.52 5.54 -7.86
N VAL A 285 -20.76 6.42 -7.18
CA VAL A 285 -21.04 6.81 -5.79
C VAL A 285 -20.77 8.30 -5.58
N ARG A 286 -21.81 9.07 -5.25
CA ARG A 286 -21.72 10.51 -4.97
C ARG A 286 -22.13 10.77 -3.51
N ASN A 287 -21.15 11.12 -2.66
CA ASN A 287 -21.31 11.52 -1.26
C ASN A 287 -22.41 10.78 -0.50
N VAL A 288 -22.15 9.53 -0.10
CA VAL A 288 -23.17 8.70 0.58
C VAL A 288 -22.79 8.41 2.02
N ILE A 289 -23.78 8.41 2.90
CA ILE A 289 -23.61 7.90 4.27
C ILE A 289 -23.91 6.41 4.27
N VAL A 290 -22.92 5.61 4.65
CA VAL A 290 -23.04 4.16 4.77
C VAL A 290 -23.06 3.74 6.24
N ALA A 291 -23.71 2.62 6.52
CA ALA A 291 -23.61 1.96 7.81
C ALA A 291 -22.22 1.30 7.93
N MET A 292 -21.53 1.59 9.03
CA MET A 292 -20.17 1.11 9.34
C MET A 292 -20.15 0.25 10.60
N HIS A 293 -21.19 -0.56 10.76
CA HIS A 293 -21.33 -1.43 11.92
C HIS A 293 -21.90 -2.81 11.58
N GLU A 294 -22.43 -3.00 10.39
CA GLU A 294 -22.98 -4.29 9.95
C GLU A 294 -22.72 -4.51 8.46
N GLY A 295 -22.28 -5.71 8.11
CA GLY A 295 -22.20 -6.18 6.74
C GLY A 295 -21.20 -5.45 5.85
N SER A 296 -21.28 -5.77 4.56
CA SER A 296 -20.51 -5.13 3.49
C SER A 296 -21.48 -4.37 2.59
N VAL A 297 -21.31 -3.05 2.54
CA VAL A 297 -22.09 -2.20 1.65
C VAL A 297 -21.36 -2.10 0.31
N ALA A 298 -21.68 -3.02 -0.61
CA ALA A 298 -21.19 -2.96 -1.98
C ALA A 298 -21.99 -1.93 -2.82
N GLY A 299 -21.29 -1.10 -3.59
CA GLY A 299 -21.91 -0.30 -4.65
C GLY A 299 -22.61 -1.19 -5.72
N PRO A 300 -23.72 -0.75 -6.33
CA PRO A 300 -24.46 -1.51 -7.36
C PRO A 300 -23.79 -1.53 -8.77
N PRO A 301 -24.14 -2.46 -9.70
CA PRO A 301 -25.36 -3.29 -9.76
C PRO A 301 -25.23 -4.83 -9.64
N ASP A 302 -24.03 -5.41 -9.61
CA ASP A 302 -23.86 -6.89 -9.65
C ASP A 302 -23.43 -7.54 -8.31
N ALA A 303 -23.31 -6.75 -7.24
CA ALA A 303 -22.97 -7.27 -5.91
C ALA A 303 -24.24 -7.59 -5.09
N ASN A 304 -24.28 -8.78 -4.47
CA ASN A 304 -25.28 -9.11 -3.46
C ASN A 304 -25.11 -8.16 -2.27
N ARG A 305 -25.99 -7.17 -2.15
CA ARG A 305 -26.03 -6.27 -1.00
C ARG A 305 -26.33 -7.06 0.27
N GLU A 306 -25.38 -7.10 1.19
CA GLU A 306 -25.57 -7.62 2.55
C GLU A 306 -25.40 -6.45 3.54
N GLY A 307 -26.43 -5.60 3.70
CA GLY A 307 -26.36 -4.48 4.65
C GLY A 307 -27.44 -3.41 4.47
N THR A 308 -27.43 -2.42 5.38
CA THR A 308 -28.31 -1.24 5.32
C THR A 308 -28.01 -0.38 4.08
N PRO A 309 -29.01 0.00 3.27
CA PRO A 309 -28.79 0.85 2.08
C PRO A 309 -28.13 2.20 2.40
N PRO A 310 -27.25 2.72 1.52
CA PRO A 310 -26.64 4.04 1.70
C PRO A 310 -27.69 5.17 1.68
N ILE A 311 -27.38 6.26 2.38
CA ILE A 311 -28.16 7.49 2.39
C ILE A 311 -27.47 8.52 1.47
N GLU A 312 -28.19 8.97 0.44
CA GLU A 312 -27.73 9.99 -0.50
C GLU A 312 -28.09 11.42 -0.04
N PHE A 313 -27.33 12.41 -0.52
CA PHE A 313 -27.63 13.83 -0.41
C PHE A 313 -28.18 14.33 -1.76
N ASP A 314 -29.51 14.32 -1.92
CA ASP A 314 -30.24 14.61 -3.17
C ASP A 314 -31.04 15.92 -3.14
N GLY A 315 -30.88 16.73 -2.09
CA GLY A 315 -31.55 18.04 -1.96
C GLY A 315 -30.98 19.12 -2.91
N PRO A 316 -31.80 20.12 -3.31
CA PRO A 316 -31.37 21.20 -4.21
C PRO A 316 -30.25 22.06 -3.59
N LEU A 317 -29.33 22.56 -4.43
CA LEU A 317 -28.25 23.45 -3.98
C LEU A 317 -28.82 24.82 -3.56
N PRO A 318 -28.36 25.42 -2.44
CA PRO A 318 -28.79 26.74 -2.02
C PRO A 318 -28.51 27.83 -3.08
N GLY A 319 -29.34 28.87 -3.15
CA GLY A 319 -29.00 30.12 -3.82
C GLY A 319 -28.88 30.11 -5.35
N GLY A 320 -29.37 29.07 -6.05
CA GLY A 320 -29.28 28.98 -7.53
C GLY A 320 -27.90 28.55 -8.04
N LEU A 321 -27.08 28.00 -7.15
CA LEU A 321 -25.73 27.51 -7.42
C LEU A 321 -25.69 26.26 -8.34
N GLU A 322 -26.84 25.64 -8.60
CA GLU A 322 -27.02 24.59 -9.63
C GLU A 322 -26.51 25.03 -11.02
N LYS A 323 -26.57 26.33 -11.33
CA LYS A 323 -26.05 26.87 -12.60
C LYS A 323 -24.52 26.96 -12.67
N ILE A 324 -23.85 26.92 -11.53
CA ILE A 324 -22.39 27.05 -11.41
C ILE A 324 -21.76 25.65 -11.34
N TRP A 325 -22.26 24.76 -10.47
CA TRP A 325 -21.67 23.44 -10.24
C TRP A 325 -22.35 22.27 -10.94
N GLY A 326 -23.49 22.49 -11.62
CA GLY A 326 -24.30 21.40 -12.17
C GLY A 326 -24.82 20.46 -11.08
N ASP A 327 -24.99 19.17 -11.41
CA ASP A 327 -25.55 18.14 -10.52
C ASP A 327 -24.46 17.38 -9.70
N GLU A 328 -23.19 17.82 -9.70
CA GLU A 328 -22.07 17.01 -9.20
C GLU A 328 -21.23 17.72 -8.12
N LEU A 329 -21.46 17.35 -6.86
CA LEU A 329 -20.63 17.74 -5.71
C LEU A 329 -19.53 16.69 -5.49
N LEU A 330 -18.27 17.03 -5.76
CA LEU A 330 -17.12 16.16 -5.46
C LEU A 330 -16.32 16.75 -4.30
N LEU A 331 -16.32 16.04 -3.16
CA LEU A 331 -15.51 16.36 -2.00
C LEU A 331 -14.06 15.85 -2.20
N ASN A 332 -13.07 16.65 -1.78
CA ASN A 332 -11.67 16.19 -1.66
C ASN A 332 -11.26 15.94 -0.19
N ARG A 333 -11.97 16.57 0.76
CA ARG A 333 -11.75 16.46 2.20
C ARG A 333 -13.08 16.59 2.89
N ALA A 334 -13.34 15.76 3.88
CA ALA A 334 -14.46 15.94 4.78
C ALA A 334 -14.17 15.40 6.17
N PHE A 335 -14.89 15.91 7.16
CA PHE A 335 -14.92 15.36 8.50
C PHE A 335 -16.29 15.60 9.14
N TRP A 336 -16.64 14.71 10.05
CA TRP A 336 -17.91 14.76 10.75
C TRP A 336 -17.76 15.66 11.98
N SER A 337 -18.74 16.54 12.18
CA SER A 337 -18.84 17.31 13.43
C SER A 337 -18.92 16.41 14.66
N ARG A 338 -18.39 16.88 15.78
CA ARG A 338 -18.33 16.15 17.04
C ARG A 338 -19.71 15.78 17.58
N ASP A 339 -20.73 16.60 17.32
CA ASP A 339 -22.10 16.33 17.73
C ASP A 339 -22.87 15.41 16.76
N GLY A 340 -22.28 15.11 15.60
CA GLY A 340 -22.86 14.22 14.60
C GLY A 340 -23.87 14.88 13.66
N SER A 341 -24.14 16.19 13.78
CA SER A 341 -25.21 16.89 13.07
C SER A 341 -24.81 17.44 11.70
N ARG A 342 -23.52 17.75 11.53
CA ARG A 342 -22.90 18.31 10.32
C ARG A 342 -21.80 17.44 9.76
N ILE A 343 -21.60 17.52 8.45
CA ILE A 343 -20.36 17.13 7.79
C ILE A 343 -19.77 18.37 7.13
N TYR A 344 -18.54 18.70 7.49
CA TYR A 344 -17.79 19.79 6.90
C TYR A 344 -16.84 19.24 5.84
N GLY A 345 -16.58 20.01 4.79
CA GLY A 345 -15.65 19.58 3.76
C GLY A 345 -15.22 20.66 2.80
N GLN A 346 -14.38 20.25 1.85
CA GLN A 346 -13.87 21.03 0.74
C GLN A 346 -14.17 20.32 -0.58
N LEU A 347 -14.51 21.08 -1.62
CA LEU A 347 -14.85 20.61 -2.97
C LEU A 347 -13.63 20.66 -3.90
N SER A 348 -13.51 19.68 -4.80
CA SER A 348 -12.32 19.47 -5.66
C SER A 348 -12.26 20.34 -6.93
N GLY A 349 -13.40 20.83 -7.42
CA GLY A 349 -13.51 21.55 -8.70
C GLY A 349 -13.18 23.04 -8.56
N GLU A 350 -14.15 23.84 -8.15
CA GLU A 350 -14.00 25.30 -8.02
C GLU A 350 -13.49 25.75 -6.64
N TYR A 351 -12.82 24.86 -5.89
CA TYR A 351 -12.30 25.13 -4.54
C TYR A 351 -13.32 25.85 -3.64
N ALA A 352 -14.20 25.11 -2.99
CA ALA A 352 -15.20 25.69 -2.09
C ALA A 352 -15.32 24.90 -0.79
N MET A 353 -15.63 25.59 0.30
CA MET A 353 -16.00 24.96 1.56
C MET A 353 -17.49 24.63 1.57
N ILE A 354 -17.85 23.56 2.24
CA ILE A 354 -19.24 23.09 2.33
C ILE A 354 -19.57 22.58 3.73
N SER A 355 -20.81 22.79 4.14
CA SER A 355 -21.42 22.14 5.29
C SER A 355 -22.69 21.41 4.86
N LEU A 356 -22.80 20.14 5.24
CA LEU A 356 -23.96 19.29 5.00
C LEU A 356 -24.73 19.09 6.29
N ASP A 357 -26.06 19.24 6.23
CA ASP A 357 -26.97 18.85 7.31
C ASP A 357 -27.28 17.36 7.22
N VAL A 358 -26.81 16.57 8.18
CA VAL A 358 -26.97 15.11 8.17
C VAL A 358 -28.45 14.73 8.31
N ALA A 359 -29.19 15.40 9.20
CA ALA A 359 -30.58 15.05 9.49
C ALA A 359 -31.51 15.50 8.36
N ALA A 360 -31.29 16.70 7.83
CA ALA A 360 -32.08 17.26 6.73
C ALA A 360 -31.62 16.80 5.34
N ARG A 361 -30.49 16.09 5.23
CA ARG A 361 -29.91 15.53 4.00
C ARG A 361 -29.75 16.56 2.89
N ARG A 362 -29.29 17.75 3.25
CA ARG A 362 -29.12 18.87 2.33
C ARG A 362 -27.86 19.65 2.62
N VAL A 363 -27.40 20.40 1.64
CA VAL A 363 -26.38 21.42 1.82
C VAL A 363 -26.93 22.51 2.76
N ALA A 364 -26.19 22.80 3.82
CA ALA A 364 -26.49 23.87 4.76
C ALA A 364 -25.99 25.22 4.22
N TRP A 365 -24.73 25.26 3.79
CA TRP A 365 -24.09 26.39 3.14
C TRP A 365 -22.91 25.92 2.28
N ILE A 366 -22.54 26.73 1.28
CA ILE A 366 -21.32 26.59 0.47
C ILE A 366 -20.67 27.98 0.39
N LEU A 367 -19.34 28.02 0.53
CA LEU A 367 -18.54 29.23 0.41
C LEU A 367 -17.45 29.00 -0.64
N PRO A 368 -17.46 29.75 -1.76
CA PRO A 368 -16.36 29.73 -2.72
C PRO A 368 -15.05 30.21 -2.08
N LEU A 369 -13.96 29.53 -2.38
CA LEU A 369 -12.59 29.96 -2.07
C LEU A 369 -11.95 30.53 -3.34
N GLU A 370 -10.76 31.09 -3.20
CA GLU A 370 -9.94 31.53 -4.34
C GLU A 370 -9.39 30.31 -5.09
N GLU A 371 -9.29 30.37 -6.43
CA GLU A 371 -8.78 29.27 -7.28
C GLU A 371 -7.26 29.01 -7.12
N ASP A 372 -6.62 29.64 -6.13
CA ASP A 372 -5.20 29.45 -5.86
C ASP A 372 -4.96 28.08 -5.19
N THR A 373 -4.57 27.11 -6.01
CA THR A 373 -4.25 25.75 -5.56
C THR A 373 -3.00 25.69 -4.66
N GLU A 374 -2.19 26.75 -4.60
CA GLU A 374 -1.04 26.84 -3.70
C GLU A 374 -1.39 27.42 -2.32
N ALA A 375 -2.61 27.98 -2.14
CA ALA A 375 -3.05 28.50 -0.86
C ALA A 375 -3.28 27.37 0.17
N ALA A 376 -2.97 27.65 1.45
CA ALA A 376 -3.27 26.74 2.54
C ALA A 376 -4.77 26.34 2.55
N PRO A 377 -5.09 25.03 2.69
CA PRO A 377 -6.47 24.59 2.71
C PRO A 377 -7.23 25.17 3.90
N PRO A 378 -8.57 25.31 3.79
CA PRO A 378 -9.39 25.77 4.89
C PRO A 378 -9.30 24.83 6.09
N GLU A 379 -9.28 25.41 7.29
CA GLU A 379 -9.12 24.66 8.52
C GLU A 379 -10.13 25.08 9.57
N TRP A 380 -10.74 24.10 10.23
CA TRP A 380 -11.73 24.32 11.30
C TRP A 380 -11.06 24.27 12.67
N SER A 381 -11.53 25.14 13.55
CA SER A 381 -11.14 25.15 14.96
C SER A 381 -11.51 23.83 15.65
N PRO A 382 -10.74 23.39 16.67
CA PRO A 382 -11.00 22.13 17.39
C PRO A 382 -12.35 22.07 18.10
N ASP A 383 -12.96 23.23 18.41
CA ASP A 383 -14.31 23.33 18.99
C ASP A 383 -15.41 23.50 17.92
N GLU A 384 -15.04 23.46 16.64
CA GLU A 384 -15.91 23.51 15.47
C GLU A 384 -16.78 24.78 15.40
N ARG A 385 -16.36 25.86 16.06
CA ARG A 385 -17.08 27.15 16.03
C ARG A 385 -16.63 28.07 14.92
N LEU A 386 -15.33 28.05 14.64
CA LEU A 386 -14.68 28.91 13.66
C LEU A 386 -14.04 28.09 12.55
N VAL A 387 -13.92 28.70 11.37
CA VAL A 387 -13.16 28.19 10.24
C VAL A 387 -12.32 29.31 9.63
N ALA A 388 -11.07 29.00 9.31
CA ALA A 388 -10.13 29.92 8.69
C ALA A 388 -9.85 29.49 7.25
N HIS A 389 -9.81 30.47 6.34
CA HIS A 389 -9.46 30.25 4.94
C HIS A 389 -8.89 31.53 4.31
N GLN A 390 -8.28 31.42 3.14
CA GLN A 390 -7.81 32.58 2.38
C GLN A 390 -8.81 32.98 1.30
N ARG A 391 -9.02 34.29 1.12
CA ARG A 391 -9.89 34.86 0.07
C ARG A 391 -9.46 36.29 -0.25
N ASP A 392 -9.26 36.60 -1.53
CA ASP A 392 -8.93 37.94 -2.05
C ASP A 392 -7.68 38.52 -1.38
N GLY A 393 -6.66 37.68 -1.16
CA GLY A 393 -5.44 38.08 -0.46
C GLY A 393 -5.65 38.50 1.01
N LYS A 394 -6.71 38.00 1.66
CA LYS A 394 -6.97 38.14 3.10
C LYS A 394 -7.10 36.79 3.78
N LEU A 395 -6.83 36.75 5.08
CA LEU A 395 -7.17 35.62 5.93
C LEU A 395 -8.55 35.87 6.55
N VAL A 396 -9.52 35.04 6.19
CA VAL A 396 -10.92 35.18 6.61
C VAL A 396 -11.22 34.19 7.72
N ILE A 397 -11.82 34.68 8.79
CA ILE A 397 -12.41 33.85 9.86
C ILE A 397 -13.92 33.90 9.69
N ALA A 398 -14.55 32.73 9.68
CA ALA A 398 -16.00 32.59 9.56
C ALA A 398 -16.56 31.68 10.66
N ASP A 399 -17.85 31.85 10.95
CA ASP A 399 -18.61 30.92 11.78
C ASP A 399 -18.75 29.58 11.04
N ALA A 400 -18.31 28.49 11.65
CA ALA A 400 -18.33 27.18 11.03
C ALA A 400 -19.74 26.59 10.89
N LEU A 401 -20.73 27.06 11.66
CA LEU A 401 -22.10 26.57 11.55
C LEU A 401 -22.85 27.26 10.40
N THR A 402 -22.64 28.55 10.19
CA THR A 402 -23.39 29.37 9.22
C THR A 402 -22.60 29.71 7.95
N GLY A 403 -21.27 29.69 8.02
CA GLY A 403 -20.38 30.18 6.96
C GLY A 403 -20.25 31.71 6.92
N GLU A 404 -20.84 32.45 7.86
CA GLU A 404 -20.78 33.90 7.87
C GLU A 404 -19.41 34.40 8.34
N THR A 405 -18.82 35.35 7.60
CA THR A 405 -17.55 35.98 7.98
C THR A 405 -17.71 36.73 9.31
N THR A 406 -16.85 36.40 10.28
CA THR A 406 -16.78 37.05 11.59
C THR A 406 -15.63 38.05 11.68
N ALA A 407 -14.51 37.78 11.00
CA ALA A 407 -13.36 38.68 10.95
C ALA A 407 -12.55 38.53 9.65
N GLU A 408 -11.81 39.58 9.29
CA GLU A 408 -10.85 39.59 8.21
C GLU A 408 -9.50 40.12 8.71
N LEU A 409 -8.45 39.33 8.48
CA LEU A 409 -7.06 39.60 8.86
C LEU A 409 -6.22 39.89 7.60
N PRO A 410 -5.05 40.56 7.74
CA PRO A 410 -4.10 40.69 6.65
C PRO A 410 -3.74 39.32 6.06
N GLY A 411 -3.79 39.19 4.73
CA GLY A 411 -3.52 37.91 4.07
C GLY A 411 -2.04 37.51 4.14
N ARG A 412 -1.84 36.20 3.97
CA ARG A 412 -0.54 35.53 3.97
C ARG A 412 -0.48 34.61 2.75
N PRO A 413 -0.30 35.16 1.54
CA PRO A 413 -0.38 34.39 0.30
C PRO A 413 0.72 33.32 0.17
N GLY A 414 1.81 33.43 0.96
CA GLY A 414 2.86 32.39 1.04
C GLY A 414 2.58 31.30 2.07
N ALA A 415 1.42 31.34 2.75
CA ALA A 415 1.10 30.37 3.78
C ALA A 415 0.61 29.04 3.18
N ASP A 416 1.26 27.96 3.60
CA ASP A 416 0.93 26.59 3.19
C ASP A 416 0.13 25.83 4.28
N VAL A 417 0.17 26.28 5.54
CA VAL A 417 -0.54 25.63 6.65
C VAL A 417 -1.29 26.63 7.54
N LEU A 418 -2.57 26.34 7.78
CA LEU A 418 -3.39 26.92 8.86
C LEU A 418 -3.53 25.88 9.97
N CYS A 419 -3.13 26.23 11.21
CA CYS A 419 -3.16 25.29 12.33
C CYS A 419 -3.76 25.93 13.59
N TRP A 420 -4.94 25.48 13.97
CA TRP A 420 -5.63 25.94 15.16
C TRP A 420 -5.05 25.35 16.44
N GLY A 421 -4.92 26.20 17.45
CA GLY A 421 -4.60 25.84 18.83
C GLY A 421 -5.77 26.08 19.78
N PRO A 422 -5.56 25.78 21.07
CA PRO A 422 -6.56 26.03 22.12
C PRO A 422 -6.98 27.50 22.20
N GLY A 423 -8.24 27.74 22.56
CA GLY A 423 -8.77 29.09 22.80
C GLY A 423 -8.93 29.96 21.56
N GLY A 424 -8.96 29.38 20.35
CA GLY A 424 -9.11 30.12 19.09
C GLY A 424 -7.84 30.82 18.60
N ARG A 425 -6.68 30.39 19.11
CA ARG A 425 -5.38 30.79 18.55
C ARG A 425 -5.17 30.10 17.21
N LEU A 426 -4.72 30.85 16.21
CA LEU A 426 -4.42 30.33 14.87
C LEU A 426 -2.96 30.61 14.53
N ALA A 427 -2.24 29.55 14.16
CA ALA A 427 -0.93 29.66 13.53
C ALA A 427 -1.09 29.64 12.00
N VAL A 428 -0.44 30.58 11.35
CA VAL A 428 -0.35 30.68 9.88
C VAL A 428 1.11 30.51 9.51
N VAL A 429 1.47 29.35 8.98
CA VAL A 429 2.84 28.99 8.62
C VAL A 429 3.10 29.43 7.20
N ASP A 430 4.09 30.29 6.99
CA ASP A 430 4.49 30.85 5.70
C ASP A 430 5.98 30.54 5.45
N PRO A 431 6.28 29.38 4.82
CA PRO A 431 7.65 28.98 4.53
C PRO A 431 8.34 29.90 3.51
N ALA A 432 7.58 30.54 2.62
CA ALA A 432 8.12 31.43 1.58
C ALA A 432 8.76 32.68 2.19
N THR A 433 8.16 33.21 3.25
CA THR A 433 8.69 34.36 4.01
C THR A 433 9.55 33.95 5.20
N GLY A 434 9.51 32.67 5.61
CA GLY A 434 10.21 32.18 6.79
C GLY A 434 9.56 32.68 8.10
N THR A 435 8.23 32.78 8.11
CA THR A 435 7.49 33.29 9.27
C THR A 435 6.35 32.36 9.69
N VAL A 436 6.06 32.35 10.99
CA VAL A 436 4.81 31.80 11.53
C VAL A 436 4.07 32.92 12.24
N ALA A 437 2.94 33.34 11.69
CA ALA A 437 2.09 34.36 12.29
C ALA A 437 1.13 33.72 13.30
N ILE A 438 1.03 34.33 14.49
CA ILE A 438 0.06 33.93 15.51
C ILE A 438 -1.04 34.98 15.60
N ALA A 439 -2.29 34.53 15.43
CA ALA A 439 -3.48 35.36 15.54
C ALA A 439 -4.43 34.83 16.61
N ASP A 440 -5.17 35.74 17.24
CA ASP A 440 -6.40 35.41 17.96
C ASP A 440 -7.56 35.56 16.99
N ALA A 441 -8.09 34.43 16.52
CA ALA A 441 -9.16 34.45 15.53
C ALA A 441 -10.54 34.69 16.17
N THR A 442 -10.66 34.67 17.50
CA THR A 442 -11.92 35.02 18.17
C THR A 442 -12.14 36.53 18.18
N THR A 443 -11.05 37.30 18.31
CA THR A 443 -11.07 38.76 18.21
C THR A 443 -10.75 39.26 16.80
N GLY A 444 -10.14 38.41 15.96
CA GLY A 444 -9.64 38.81 14.65
C GLY A 444 -8.40 39.70 14.74
N GLU A 445 -7.56 39.52 15.77
CA GLU A 445 -6.36 40.32 16.00
C GLU A 445 -5.08 39.52 15.73
N HIS A 446 -4.13 40.14 15.03
CA HIS A 446 -2.76 39.63 14.92
C HIS A 446 -2.01 39.86 16.24
N ARG A 447 -1.29 38.84 16.71
CA ARG A 447 -0.52 38.93 17.96
C ARG A 447 0.95 39.23 17.71
N TYR A 448 1.63 38.39 16.92
CA TYR A 448 3.04 38.55 16.54
C TYR A 448 3.45 37.58 15.42
N ASP A 449 4.62 37.81 14.84
CA ASP A 449 5.27 36.93 13.86
C ASP A 449 6.53 36.31 14.46
N LEU A 450 6.66 34.99 14.32
CA LEU A 450 7.85 34.24 14.71
C LEU A 450 8.75 34.04 13.50
N ALA A 451 10.03 34.37 13.62
CA ALA A 451 11.02 34.15 12.57
C ALA A 451 11.50 32.69 12.60
N ILE A 452 10.82 31.83 11.84
CA ILE A 452 11.08 30.38 11.78
C ILE A 452 11.03 29.95 10.31
N GLN A 453 12.15 29.40 9.81
CA GLN A 453 12.19 28.79 8.49
C GLN A 453 11.54 27.39 8.55
N ALA A 454 10.21 27.35 8.56
CA ALA A 454 9.43 26.12 8.61
C ALA A 454 9.67 25.25 7.36
N GLY A 455 9.58 23.93 7.52
CA GLY A 455 9.55 23.01 6.39
C GLY A 455 8.23 23.15 5.62
N THR A 456 8.30 23.02 4.30
CA THR A 456 7.11 22.94 3.44
C THR A 456 6.30 21.70 3.78
N SER A 457 4.99 21.86 3.97
CA SER A 457 4.05 20.74 4.16
C SER A 457 3.36 20.40 2.83
N ASN A 458 2.86 19.16 2.69
CA ASN A 458 1.90 18.83 1.62
C ASN A 458 0.51 18.72 2.25
N PRO A 459 -0.15 19.85 2.56
CA PRO A 459 -1.37 19.86 3.34
C PRO A 459 -2.54 19.21 2.60
N GLY A 460 -2.47 19.07 1.27
CA GLY A 460 -3.49 18.42 0.44
C GLY A 460 -3.50 16.89 0.55
N GLY A 461 -2.37 16.28 0.93
CA GLY A 461 -2.19 14.83 0.84
C GLY A 461 -1.47 14.14 2.00
N TRP A 462 -1.09 14.86 3.05
CA TRP A 462 -0.47 14.26 4.23
C TRP A 462 -1.00 14.92 5.51
N ASP A 463 -1.38 14.11 6.50
CA ASP A 463 -1.98 14.59 7.75
C ASP A 463 -0.99 15.33 8.65
N ALA A 464 0.31 15.02 8.55
CA ALA A 464 1.29 15.54 9.49
C ALA A 464 1.71 16.97 9.12
N ARG A 465 1.58 17.88 10.09
CA ARG A 465 1.83 19.32 9.92
C ARG A 465 3.17 19.74 10.49
N SER A 466 3.81 20.74 9.87
CA SER A 466 5.06 21.30 10.38
C SER A 466 4.90 22.06 11.71
N TRP A 467 3.68 22.32 12.19
CA TRP A 467 3.37 23.06 13.42
C TRP A 467 2.43 22.30 14.36
N ALA A 468 2.76 22.25 15.65
CA ALA A 468 1.92 21.67 16.70
C ALA A 468 1.85 22.57 17.95
N TRP A 469 0.65 22.69 18.52
CA TRP A 469 0.38 23.43 19.75
C TRP A 469 0.46 22.52 20.97
N SER A 470 1.05 22.98 22.08
CA SER A 470 0.87 22.28 23.35
C SER A 470 -0.61 22.28 23.78
N PRO A 471 -1.06 21.31 24.59
CA PRO A 471 -2.47 21.22 25.01
C PRO A 471 -3.00 22.46 25.75
N ASP A 472 -2.12 23.16 26.48
CA ASP A 472 -2.43 24.41 27.16
C ASP A 472 -2.43 25.64 26.21
N GLY A 473 -1.89 25.50 25.00
CA GLY A 473 -1.75 26.57 23.99
C GLY A 473 -0.63 27.57 24.28
N GLU A 474 0.12 27.42 25.38
CA GLU A 474 1.17 28.34 25.82
C GLU A 474 2.53 28.05 25.20
N ARG A 475 2.68 26.91 24.53
CA ARG A 475 3.89 26.51 23.80
C ARG A 475 3.53 25.98 22.41
N ALA A 476 4.52 25.94 21.54
CA ALA A 476 4.39 25.30 20.23
C ALA A 476 5.71 24.71 19.74
N ALA A 477 5.60 23.76 18.83
CA ALA A 477 6.70 23.08 18.18
C ALA A 477 6.60 23.26 16.67
N CYS A 478 7.75 23.50 16.02
CA CYS A 478 7.83 23.65 14.57
C CYS A 478 8.95 22.81 13.97
N VAL A 479 8.68 22.06 12.89
CA VAL A 479 9.70 21.41 12.07
C VAL A 479 10.24 22.41 11.06
N THR A 480 11.55 22.63 11.08
CA THR A 480 12.23 23.56 10.16
C THR A 480 12.57 22.90 8.83
N ALA A 481 12.84 23.70 7.79
CA ALA A 481 13.27 23.23 6.47
C ALA A 481 14.59 22.42 6.50
N GLU A 482 15.36 22.56 7.58
CA GLU A 482 16.59 21.81 7.83
C GLU A 482 16.35 20.46 8.53
N GLY A 483 15.12 20.15 8.92
CA GLY A 483 14.77 18.93 9.65
C GLY A 483 15.10 18.98 11.15
N ARG A 484 15.03 20.18 11.75
CA ARG A 484 15.14 20.37 13.21
C ARG A 484 13.77 20.69 13.80
N ILE A 485 13.58 20.43 15.09
CA ILE A 485 12.35 20.84 15.81
C ILE A 485 12.69 22.02 16.71
N GLU A 486 12.04 23.17 16.50
CA GLU A 486 12.11 24.29 17.44
C GLU A 486 10.93 24.27 18.39
N ILE A 487 11.18 24.44 19.69
CA ILE A 487 10.17 24.56 20.73
C ILE A 487 10.13 26.01 21.21
N TRP A 488 8.93 26.59 21.25
CA TRP A 488 8.68 27.99 21.56
C TRP A 488 7.71 28.14 22.72
N SER A 489 7.93 29.19 23.53
CA SER A 489 6.96 29.74 24.46
C SER A 489 6.18 30.86 23.77
N LEU A 490 4.87 30.92 23.97
CA LEU A 490 3.93 31.78 23.24
C LEU A 490 3.20 32.78 24.17
N GLY A 491 3.90 33.27 25.19
CA GLY A 491 3.42 34.36 26.04
C GLY A 491 3.38 35.72 25.32
N ASP A 492 3.32 36.81 26.08
CA ASP A 492 3.32 38.18 25.52
C ASP A 492 4.57 38.50 24.69
N HIS A 493 5.69 37.86 25.04
CA HIS A 493 6.94 37.92 24.31
C HIS A 493 7.35 36.49 23.97
N PRO A 494 7.15 36.04 22.72
CA PRO A 494 7.48 34.67 22.37
C PRO A 494 8.99 34.46 22.40
N GLU A 495 9.41 33.31 22.91
CA GLU A 495 10.83 32.95 23.00
C GLU A 495 11.06 31.52 22.55
N ARG A 496 12.16 31.30 21.82
CA ARG A 496 12.60 29.96 21.45
C ARG A 496 13.25 29.30 22.65
N LEU A 497 12.58 28.31 23.20
CA LEU A 497 13.04 27.56 24.37
C LEU A 497 14.15 26.57 24.01
N ARG A 498 14.03 25.90 22.85
CA ARG A 498 14.93 24.81 22.47
C ARG A 498 14.95 24.56 20.97
N VAL A 499 16.04 23.97 20.49
CA VAL A 499 16.14 23.33 19.18
C VAL A 499 16.55 21.88 19.40
N LEU A 500 15.85 20.95 18.77
CA LEU A 500 16.12 19.52 18.80
C LEU A 500 16.64 19.10 17.43
N ASP A 501 17.87 18.60 17.39
CA ASP A 501 18.46 17.96 16.22
C ASP A 501 18.01 16.49 16.17
N GLY A 502 17.84 15.95 14.96
CA GLY A 502 17.82 14.49 14.81
C GLY A 502 16.63 13.88 14.08
N ILE A 503 15.81 14.65 13.38
CA ILE A 503 14.92 14.05 12.40
C ILE A 503 15.78 13.63 11.20
N ARG A 504 16.08 12.33 11.05
CA ARG A 504 16.79 11.81 9.87
C ARG A 504 15.98 12.18 8.63
N ARG A 505 16.52 13.06 7.78
CA ARG A 505 15.99 13.30 6.44
C ARG A 505 16.29 12.06 5.61
N ILE A 506 15.33 11.13 5.55
CA ILE A 506 15.43 9.99 4.63
C ILE A 506 15.11 10.56 3.25
N ALA A 507 16.09 10.54 2.36
CA ALA A 507 16.00 11.18 1.06
C ALA A 507 15.30 10.26 0.04
N GLY A 508 14.14 10.67 -0.45
CA GLY A 508 13.47 10.09 -1.62
C GLY A 508 12.65 11.15 -2.36
N LEU A 509 12.47 10.98 -3.67
CA LEU A 509 11.72 11.92 -4.54
C LEU A 509 10.24 12.10 -4.13
N TRP A 510 9.73 11.28 -3.21
CA TRP A 510 8.36 11.28 -2.69
C TRP A 510 8.29 11.37 -1.15
N THR A 511 9.40 11.69 -0.47
CA THR A 511 9.43 11.72 1.00
C THR A 511 8.77 12.97 1.57
N HIS A 512 7.57 12.84 2.12
CA HIS A 512 6.93 13.85 2.95
C HIS A 512 7.83 14.15 4.17
N GLY A 513 7.99 15.44 4.50
CA GLY A 513 8.68 15.84 5.72
C GLY A 513 7.99 15.28 6.98
N PHE A 514 8.65 15.38 8.12
CA PHE A 514 8.00 15.01 9.38
C PHE A 514 6.96 16.05 9.76
N GLY A 515 5.83 15.60 10.28
CA GLY A 515 4.91 16.47 11.02
C GLY A 515 4.92 16.17 12.51
N LEU A 516 4.21 17.01 13.25
CA LEU A 516 4.20 17.03 14.71
C LEU A 516 2.80 16.85 15.27
N GLU A 517 2.73 16.11 16.37
CA GLU A 517 1.55 15.99 17.22
C GLU A 517 1.97 16.24 18.67
N TRP A 518 1.26 17.10 19.39
CA TRP A 518 1.58 17.41 20.79
C TRP A 518 0.39 17.08 21.71
N PRO A 519 0.12 15.78 21.94
CA PRO A 519 -1.11 15.32 22.61
C PRO A 519 -1.15 15.58 24.11
N THR A 520 0.01 15.71 24.78
CA THR A 520 0.09 15.90 26.24
C THR A 520 1.22 16.88 26.58
N ASP A 521 1.18 17.50 27.77
CA ASP A 521 2.18 18.51 28.15
C ASP A 521 3.64 18.00 28.14
N ASP A 522 3.80 16.69 28.30
CA ASP A 522 5.09 16.00 28.45
C ASP A 522 5.51 15.16 27.23
N VAL A 523 4.65 15.02 26.20
CA VAL A 523 4.96 14.21 25.02
C VAL A 523 4.68 14.97 23.74
N LEU A 524 5.73 15.14 22.94
CA LEU A 524 5.69 15.58 21.55
C LEU A 524 6.04 14.39 20.65
N ILE A 525 5.29 14.21 19.58
CA ILE A 525 5.48 13.13 18.61
C ILE A 525 5.90 13.72 17.28
N ALA A 526 6.99 13.21 16.71
CA ALA A 526 7.39 13.46 15.34
C ALA A 526 7.06 12.24 14.47
N ILE A 527 6.32 12.46 13.38
CA ILE A 527 5.76 11.40 12.52
C ILE A 527 6.18 11.67 11.08
N GLY A 528 6.81 10.69 10.44
CA GLY A 528 7.13 10.72 9.00
C GLY A 528 6.92 9.35 8.36
N GLY A 529 7.02 9.28 7.03
CA GLY A 529 6.75 8.05 6.26
C GLY A 529 7.60 6.81 6.65
N HIS A 530 8.73 7.02 7.34
CA HIS A 530 9.66 5.97 7.72
C HIS A 530 10.04 5.96 9.20
N ALA A 531 9.49 6.85 10.02
CA ALA A 531 9.79 6.83 11.45
C ALA A 531 8.71 7.51 12.28
N VAL A 532 8.54 7.01 13.50
CA VAL A 532 7.78 7.68 14.56
C VAL A 532 8.69 7.84 15.77
N ARG A 533 8.74 9.06 16.32
CA ARG A 533 9.58 9.38 17.48
C ARG A 533 8.79 10.10 18.55
N PHE A 534 8.99 9.69 19.81
CA PHE A 534 8.40 10.28 20.99
C PHE A 534 9.46 11.05 21.77
N LEU A 535 9.16 12.30 22.12
CA LEU A 535 10.09 13.26 22.71
C LEU A 535 9.47 13.90 23.94
N ARG A 536 10.29 14.18 24.95
CA ARG A 536 9.91 15.12 26.01
C ARG A 536 10.23 16.54 25.56
N PRO A 537 9.25 17.42 25.35
CA PRO A 537 9.50 18.78 24.84
C PRO A 537 10.28 19.64 25.84
N GLY A 538 10.09 19.42 27.15
CA GLY A 538 10.79 20.18 28.20
C GLY A 538 12.29 19.90 28.27
N THR A 539 12.70 18.64 28.08
CA THR A 539 14.10 18.20 28.23
C THR A 539 14.81 17.95 26.89
N GLY A 540 14.06 17.61 25.85
CA GLY A 540 14.59 17.11 24.58
C GLY A 540 14.94 15.61 24.59
N GLU A 541 14.61 14.90 25.67
CA GLU A 541 14.83 13.46 25.79
C GLU A 541 14.03 12.68 24.74
N ILE A 542 14.69 11.74 24.05
CA ILE A 542 14.03 10.77 23.17
C ILE A 542 13.48 9.66 24.05
N MET A 543 12.17 9.61 24.20
CA MET A 543 11.48 8.57 24.97
C MET A 543 11.49 7.24 24.22
N ALA A 544 11.21 7.29 22.92
CA ALA A 544 11.23 6.13 22.04
C ALA A 544 11.48 6.56 20.59
N ASP A 545 12.23 5.75 19.84
CA ASP A 545 12.55 5.99 18.43
C ASP A 545 12.27 4.74 17.60
N HIS A 546 11.39 4.88 16.63
CA HIS A 546 10.92 3.78 15.79
C HIS A 546 11.16 4.10 14.32
N PRO A 547 12.41 3.94 13.82
CA PRO A 547 12.63 3.80 12.39
C PRO A 547 11.95 2.54 11.88
N PHE A 548 11.30 2.67 10.73
CA PHE A 548 10.75 1.56 9.95
C PHE A 548 11.57 1.43 8.67
N HIS A 549 11.22 0.48 7.81
CA HIS A 549 11.60 0.56 6.40
C HIS A 549 13.09 0.40 6.09
N HIS A 550 13.85 -0.20 6.99
CA HIS A 550 15.27 -0.47 6.81
C HIS A 550 15.56 -1.94 7.09
N ALA A 551 16.46 -2.53 6.31
CA ALA A 551 16.94 -3.89 6.50
C ALA A 551 18.42 -3.85 6.94
N PRO A 552 18.76 -4.40 8.12
CA PRO A 552 20.13 -4.51 8.53
C PRO A 552 21.01 -5.26 7.53
N SER A 553 22.29 -4.88 7.47
CA SER A 553 23.29 -5.54 6.62
C SER A 553 23.52 -7.02 6.99
N ALA A 554 23.28 -7.38 8.25
CA ALA A 554 23.35 -8.76 8.72
C ALA A 554 22.23 -9.66 8.17
N ARG A 555 22.47 -10.96 8.27
CA ARG A 555 21.52 -11.99 7.85
C ARG A 555 20.28 -11.97 8.73
N ARG A 556 19.11 -12.17 8.13
CA ARG A 556 17.88 -12.38 8.91
C ARG A 556 17.99 -13.66 9.74
N PRO A 557 17.55 -13.64 11.02
CA PRO A 557 17.81 -14.75 11.94
C PRO A 557 17.01 -16.01 11.61
N LEU A 558 15.82 -15.87 11.01
CA LEU A 558 14.89 -16.99 10.79
C LEU A 558 14.90 -17.56 9.37
N VAL A 559 16.04 -17.46 8.67
CA VAL A 559 16.18 -18.02 7.31
C VAL A 559 16.79 -19.43 7.35
N LEU A 560 16.05 -20.41 6.82
CA LEU A 560 16.49 -21.79 6.66
C LEU A 560 16.22 -22.28 5.24
N THR A 561 17.23 -22.85 4.58
CA THR A 561 17.12 -23.35 3.20
C THR A 561 16.51 -22.34 2.22
N GLY A 562 16.88 -21.06 2.37
CA GLY A 562 16.38 -19.96 1.52
C GLY A 562 14.97 -19.47 1.84
N ARG A 563 14.28 -20.04 2.84
CA ARG A 563 12.96 -19.57 3.30
C ARG A 563 13.08 -18.87 4.65
N ASP A 564 12.47 -17.71 4.76
CA ASP A 564 12.32 -17.00 6.03
C ASP A 564 11.05 -17.49 6.74
N LEU A 565 11.18 -18.05 7.94
CA LEU A 565 10.02 -18.47 8.72
C LEU A 565 9.25 -17.27 9.29
N GLY A 566 9.91 -16.14 9.53
CA GLY A 566 9.27 -14.94 10.07
C GLY A 566 8.26 -14.35 9.08
N ASP A 567 8.62 -14.31 7.79
CA ASP A 567 7.77 -13.77 6.71
C ASP A 567 6.38 -14.44 6.63
N GLY A 568 6.28 -15.72 7.00
CA GLY A 568 5.05 -16.50 6.93
C GLY A 568 4.11 -16.34 8.13
N LEU A 569 4.55 -15.65 9.19
CA LEU A 569 3.74 -15.46 10.39
C LEU A 569 2.80 -14.25 10.25
N PRO A 570 1.66 -14.24 10.99
CA PRO A 570 0.74 -13.10 10.97
C PRO A 570 1.41 -11.78 11.38
N LEU A 571 2.32 -11.82 12.34
CA LEU A 571 3.24 -10.72 12.64
C LEU A 571 4.65 -11.29 12.55
N ASP A 572 5.49 -10.69 11.71
CA ASP A 572 6.88 -11.11 11.56
C ASP A 572 7.63 -10.76 12.85
N PRO A 573 8.13 -11.77 13.61
CA PRO A 573 8.80 -11.52 14.87
C PRO A 573 10.19 -10.92 14.68
N SER A 574 10.72 -10.86 13.45
CA SER A 574 12.07 -10.38 13.15
C SER A 574 12.06 -8.87 12.86
N PHE A 575 12.84 -8.10 13.60
CA PHE A 575 12.93 -6.66 13.47
C PHE A 575 14.37 -6.16 13.56
N ALA A 576 14.62 -4.98 13.00
CA ALA A 576 15.90 -4.31 13.06
C ALA A 576 16.09 -3.63 14.42
N LEU A 577 17.23 -3.86 15.06
CA LEU A 577 17.66 -3.07 16.22
C LEU A 577 18.38 -1.79 15.76
N ASP A 578 19.23 -1.94 14.75
CA ASP A 578 20.06 -0.90 14.12
C ASP A 578 20.37 -1.26 12.65
N GLU A 579 21.28 -0.53 12.00
CA GLU A 579 21.65 -0.73 10.59
C GLU A 579 22.39 -2.05 10.31
N ASP A 580 22.88 -2.73 11.34
CA ASP A 580 23.71 -3.92 11.21
C ASP A 580 23.15 -5.14 11.95
N THR A 581 22.13 -4.97 12.81
CA THR A 581 21.68 -6.02 13.71
C THR A 581 20.20 -6.31 13.62
N TRP A 582 19.89 -7.60 13.45
CA TRP A 582 18.55 -8.16 13.59
C TRP A 582 18.31 -8.71 15.00
N ALA A 583 17.07 -8.60 15.47
CA ALA A 583 16.53 -9.32 16.61
C ALA A 583 15.22 -10.03 16.24
N VAL A 584 14.81 -10.97 17.09
CA VAL A 584 13.53 -11.67 17.00
C VAL A 584 12.82 -11.59 18.35
N ALA A 585 11.53 -11.27 18.36
CA ALA A 585 10.71 -11.28 19.56
C ALA A 585 9.38 -11.99 19.31
N PHE A 586 9.18 -13.14 19.95
CA PHE A 586 7.90 -13.86 19.94
C PHE A 586 7.01 -13.39 21.09
N GLU A 587 5.69 -13.43 20.88
CA GLU A 587 4.69 -12.94 21.82
C GLU A 587 4.78 -13.59 23.22
N ASP A 588 5.34 -14.80 23.32
CA ASP A 588 5.46 -15.57 24.56
C ASP A 588 6.61 -15.12 25.49
N GLY A 589 7.50 -14.25 25.00
CA GLY A 589 8.71 -13.82 25.71
C GLY A 589 10.02 -14.45 25.26
N THR A 590 10.00 -15.26 24.20
CA THR A 590 11.22 -15.77 23.57
C THR A 590 11.84 -14.67 22.71
N VAL A 591 13.08 -14.29 23.02
CA VAL A 591 13.84 -13.27 22.29
C VAL A 591 15.10 -13.89 21.71
N ILE A 592 15.45 -13.54 20.48
CA ILE A 592 16.74 -13.90 19.87
C ILE A 592 17.45 -12.61 19.49
N ALA A 593 18.58 -12.34 20.13
CA ALA A 593 19.39 -11.15 19.88
C ALA A 593 20.85 -11.41 20.30
N PRO A 594 21.83 -10.75 19.67
CA PRO A 594 23.22 -10.81 20.14
C PRO A 594 23.34 -10.42 21.63
N PRO A 595 24.32 -10.97 22.37
CA PRO A 595 24.54 -10.58 23.76
C PRO A 595 24.85 -9.08 23.93
N GLY A 596 24.48 -8.50 25.06
CA GLY A 596 24.79 -7.10 25.41
C GLY A 596 23.90 -6.05 24.74
N ARG A 597 22.72 -6.47 24.27
CA ARG A 597 21.72 -5.61 23.59
C ARG A 597 20.51 -5.30 24.46
N ASP A 598 20.63 -5.44 25.78
CA ASP A 598 19.50 -5.37 26.71
C ASP A 598 18.80 -4.00 26.71
N ASP A 599 19.56 -2.89 26.69
CA ASP A 599 19.01 -1.53 26.64
C ASP A 599 18.28 -1.25 25.31
N ASP A 600 18.83 -1.73 24.18
CA ASP A 600 18.18 -1.61 22.87
C ASP A 600 16.86 -2.39 22.83
N LEU A 601 16.86 -3.59 23.42
CA LEU A 601 15.65 -4.40 23.52
C LEU A 601 14.60 -3.73 24.41
N ASP A 602 14.98 -3.18 25.57
CA ASP A 602 14.04 -2.47 26.46
C ASP A 602 13.46 -1.21 25.80
N GLY A 603 14.24 -0.48 25.01
CA GLY A 603 13.75 0.68 24.24
C GLY A 603 12.81 0.32 23.09
N ARG A 604 12.87 -0.91 22.56
CA ARG A 604 12.11 -1.35 21.39
C ARG A 604 10.95 -2.30 21.70
N LEU A 605 11.00 -2.96 22.85
CA LEU A 605 10.05 -3.99 23.25
C LEU A 605 9.28 -3.59 24.49
N CYS A 606 8.03 -4.04 24.56
CA CYS A 606 7.27 -3.98 25.79
C CYS A 606 6.36 -5.20 25.92
N TRP A 607 5.94 -5.48 27.16
CA TRP A 607 4.82 -6.36 27.43
C TRP A 607 3.53 -5.57 27.20
N SER A 608 2.80 -5.92 26.14
CA SER A 608 1.53 -5.30 25.84
C SER A 608 0.40 -5.92 26.67
N VAL A 609 -0.18 -5.10 27.56
CA VAL A 609 -1.29 -5.47 28.43
C VAL A 609 -2.60 -5.07 27.77
N ALA A 610 -3.46 -6.06 27.51
CA ALA A 610 -4.75 -5.90 26.83
C ALA A 610 -4.65 -5.10 25.50
N ARG A 611 -3.49 -5.15 24.81
CA ARG A 611 -3.19 -4.43 23.56
C ARG A 611 -3.26 -2.90 23.67
N ARG A 612 -3.34 -2.36 24.90
CA ARG A 612 -3.59 -0.94 25.17
C ARG A 612 -2.47 -0.27 25.93
N PHE A 613 -1.78 -1.01 26.80
CA PHE A 613 -0.82 -0.43 27.73
C PHE A 613 0.52 -1.14 27.61
N ALA A 614 1.60 -0.36 27.52
CA ALA A 614 2.96 -0.87 27.50
C ALA A 614 3.45 -1.12 28.92
N TRP A 615 3.99 -2.31 29.17
CA TRP A 615 4.61 -2.66 30.42
C TRP A 615 6.12 -2.90 30.18
N PRO A 616 7.02 -2.25 30.94
CA PRO A 616 8.47 -2.28 30.68
C PRO A 616 9.03 -3.70 30.55
N LEU A 617 9.90 -3.93 29.55
CA LEU A 617 10.51 -5.24 29.31
C LEU A 617 11.39 -5.64 30.50
N ARG A 618 12.27 -4.73 30.95
CA ARG A 618 13.27 -4.94 32.01
C ARG A 618 12.71 -5.37 33.35
N TRP A 619 11.43 -5.08 33.62
CA TRP A 619 10.75 -5.56 34.82
C TRP A 619 10.48 -7.07 34.79
N GLY A 620 10.46 -7.67 33.60
CA GLY A 620 10.42 -9.12 33.40
C GLY A 620 11.78 -9.71 33.03
N GLU A 621 11.83 -11.05 32.99
CA GLU A 621 12.97 -11.81 32.47
C GLU A 621 12.54 -12.53 31.19
N PRO A 622 12.62 -11.87 30.01
CA PRO A 622 12.42 -12.55 28.75
C PRO A 622 13.48 -13.65 28.58
N LYS A 623 13.12 -14.73 27.88
CA LYS A 623 14.09 -15.78 27.56
C LYS A 623 14.87 -15.37 26.32
N THR A 624 16.01 -14.72 26.53
CA THR A 624 16.88 -14.25 25.46
C THR A 624 17.92 -15.30 25.06
N PHE A 625 18.06 -15.52 23.74
CA PHE A 625 19.02 -16.44 23.15
C PHE A 625 19.90 -15.70 22.13
N PRO A 626 21.18 -16.07 21.98
CA PRO A 626 22.06 -15.40 21.03
C PRO A 626 21.84 -15.81 19.57
N ASP A 627 21.21 -16.97 19.32
CA ASP A 627 21.01 -17.54 17.99
C ASP A 627 19.80 -18.50 17.96
N PRO A 628 19.04 -18.58 16.85
CA PRO A 628 17.91 -19.50 16.69
C PRO A 628 18.26 -20.98 16.95
N ALA A 629 19.51 -21.40 16.70
CA ALA A 629 19.92 -22.78 16.92
C ALA A 629 19.89 -23.21 18.38
N ILE A 630 20.06 -22.25 19.29
CA ILE A 630 19.99 -22.47 20.74
C ILE A 630 18.55 -22.27 21.21
N ALA A 631 17.85 -21.26 20.70
CA ALA A 631 16.47 -20.94 21.05
C ALA A 631 15.51 -22.12 20.84
N GLY A 632 15.72 -22.94 19.79
CA GLY A 632 14.92 -24.12 19.49
C GLY A 632 14.88 -25.21 20.57
N LEU A 633 15.74 -25.13 21.60
CA LEU A 633 15.79 -26.06 22.75
C LEU A 633 15.23 -25.46 24.05
N GLY A 634 15.00 -24.15 24.11
CA GLY A 634 14.74 -23.43 25.38
C GLY A 634 13.59 -22.43 25.37
N ALA A 635 12.84 -22.34 24.26
CA ALA A 635 11.74 -21.38 24.04
C ALA A 635 10.77 -21.27 25.24
N ALA A 636 10.09 -20.13 25.37
CA ALA A 636 9.18 -19.87 26.47
C ALA A 636 7.91 -20.75 26.39
N SER A 637 7.41 -21.04 25.19
CA SER A 637 6.27 -21.93 24.94
C SER A 637 6.61 -23.15 24.06
N PRO A 638 5.84 -24.25 24.16
CA PRO A 638 5.93 -25.38 23.24
C PRO A 638 5.69 -24.99 21.77
N GLU A 639 4.78 -24.06 21.50
CA GLU A 639 4.43 -23.60 20.16
C GLU A 639 5.63 -22.95 19.47
N THR A 640 6.27 -21.98 20.14
CA THR A 640 7.51 -21.36 19.64
C THR A 640 8.64 -22.38 19.54
N GLY A 641 8.71 -23.33 20.48
CA GLY A 641 9.68 -24.43 20.43
C GLY A 641 9.51 -25.35 19.21
N HIS A 642 8.28 -25.60 18.75
CA HIS A 642 8.01 -26.34 17.51
C HIS A 642 8.39 -25.52 16.28
N LEU A 643 8.06 -24.23 16.27
CA LEU A 643 8.41 -23.32 15.18
C LEU A 643 9.92 -23.21 14.97
N LEU A 644 10.69 -23.16 16.07
CA LEU A 644 12.15 -23.08 16.04
C LEU A 644 12.85 -24.45 15.96
N ALA A 645 12.10 -25.57 16.01
CA ALA A 645 12.68 -26.91 15.94
C ALA A 645 13.59 -27.15 14.71
N PRO A 646 13.27 -26.62 13.51
CA PRO A 646 14.13 -26.77 12.33
C PRO A 646 15.54 -26.17 12.48
N PHE A 647 15.72 -25.19 13.36
CA PHE A 647 17.01 -24.51 13.58
C PHE A 647 17.91 -25.25 14.58
N ARG A 648 17.46 -26.31 15.25
CA ARG A 648 18.24 -26.98 16.30
C ARG A 648 19.62 -27.43 15.78
N GLY A 649 20.68 -26.79 16.28
CA GLY A 649 22.07 -27.01 15.85
C GLY A 649 22.43 -26.52 14.44
N ARG A 650 21.51 -25.80 13.78
CA ARG A 650 21.61 -25.27 12.42
C ARG A 650 21.10 -23.82 12.46
N GLY A 651 21.98 -22.85 12.72
CA GLY A 651 21.63 -21.43 12.72
C GLY A 651 21.11 -20.96 11.35
N SER A 652 20.98 -19.65 11.11
CA SER A 652 20.50 -19.13 9.82
C SER A 652 21.38 -19.62 8.63
N THR A 653 20.78 -20.24 7.61
CA THR A 653 21.49 -20.93 6.50
C THR A 653 21.35 -20.29 5.12
N ALA A 654 21.05 -19.00 5.00
CA ALA A 654 21.00 -18.35 3.68
C ALA A 654 22.33 -18.54 2.92
N GLU A 655 22.24 -18.86 1.61
CA GLU A 655 23.42 -18.93 0.73
C GLU A 655 24.15 -17.57 0.76
N ARG A 656 25.50 -17.60 0.79
CA ARG A 656 26.27 -16.37 0.61
C ARG A 656 26.03 -15.89 -0.82
N ALA A 657 25.53 -14.67 -0.97
CA ALA A 657 25.61 -13.97 -2.25
C ALA A 657 27.07 -13.99 -2.72
N GLY A 658 27.33 -14.60 -3.87
CA GLY A 658 28.60 -14.43 -4.57
C GLY A 658 28.78 -12.96 -4.98
N THR A 659 29.90 -12.63 -5.62
CA THR A 659 30.02 -11.35 -6.33
C THR A 659 28.89 -11.22 -7.34
N TRP A 660 28.16 -10.11 -7.27
CA TRP A 660 27.08 -9.75 -8.20
C TRP A 660 27.59 -8.66 -9.17
N PRO A 661 27.27 -8.70 -10.49
CA PRO A 661 26.45 -9.69 -11.18
C PRO A 661 27.02 -11.11 -11.14
N PRO A 662 26.18 -12.16 -11.15
CA PRO A 662 26.65 -13.54 -11.29
C PRO A 662 27.48 -13.70 -12.57
N PRO A 663 28.35 -14.74 -12.68
CA PRO A 663 29.05 -15.01 -13.93
C PRO A 663 28.08 -15.09 -15.13
N GLY A 664 28.42 -14.43 -16.23
CA GLY A 664 27.60 -14.36 -17.45
C GLY A 664 27.54 -15.66 -18.27
N THR A 665 27.35 -16.80 -17.62
CA THR A 665 27.30 -18.13 -18.24
C THR A 665 25.89 -18.59 -18.61
N ALA A 666 24.86 -17.91 -18.11
CA ALA A 666 23.46 -18.21 -18.42
C ALA A 666 23.09 -17.79 -19.85
N THR A 667 22.15 -18.51 -20.45
CA THR A 667 21.78 -18.39 -21.85
C THR A 667 20.30 -18.02 -22.01
N VAL A 668 19.92 -17.56 -23.20
CA VAL A 668 18.50 -17.34 -23.56
C VAL A 668 17.65 -18.60 -23.35
N SER A 669 18.23 -19.79 -23.53
CA SER A 669 17.56 -21.06 -23.23
C SER A 669 17.20 -21.21 -21.75
N ASP A 670 18.09 -20.79 -20.85
CA ASP A 670 17.86 -20.82 -19.40
C ASP A 670 16.72 -19.88 -19.02
N LEU A 671 16.69 -18.67 -19.62
CA LEU A 671 15.60 -17.72 -19.42
C LEU A 671 14.26 -18.25 -19.94
N ILE A 672 14.22 -18.87 -21.12
CA ILE A 672 13.00 -19.51 -21.66
C ILE A 672 12.49 -20.61 -20.69
N THR A 673 13.40 -21.41 -20.14
CA THR A 673 13.05 -22.46 -19.16
C THR A 673 12.42 -21.85 -17.91
N VAL A 674 13.01 -20.78 -17.37
CA VAL A 674 12.46 -20.10 -16.19
C VAL A 674 11.13 -19.45 -16.50
N THR A 675 10.99 -18.69 -17.58
CA THR A 675 9.71 -18.07 -18.00
C THR A 675 8.61 -19.12 -18.19
N ARG A 676 8.93 -20.31 -18.72
CA ARG A 676 7.97 -21.42 -18.82
C ARG A 676 7.58 -21.97 -17.44
N GLY A 677 8.55 -22.05 -16.51
CA GLY A 677 8.29 -22.43 -15.12
C GLY A 677 7.31 -21.48 -14.43
N THR A 678 7.48 -20.16 -14.60
CA THR A 678 6.62 -19.16 -13.97
C THR A 678 5.18 -19.19 -14.50
N LEU A 679 4.96 -19.64 -15.74
CA LEU A 679 3.61 -19.86 -16.29
C LEU A 679 2.87 -21.03 -15.61
N ALA A 680 3.59 -22.09 -15.24
CA ALA A 680 2.99 -23.25 -14.58
C ALA A 680 2.42 -22.90 -13.20
N ASP A 681 3.07 -21.97 -12.50
CA ASP A 681 2.61 -21.45 -11.21
C ASP A 681 1.30 -20.64 -11.31
N LEU A 682 1.04 -20.02 -12.46
CA LEU A 682 -0.16 -19.21 -12.71
C LEU A 682 -1.40 -20.02 -13.11
N THR A 683 -1.24 -21.22 -13.67
CA THR A 683 -2.35 -22.01 -14.26
C THR A 683 -2.90 -23.12 -13.35
N GLY A 684 -2.75 -22.98 -12.04
CA GLY A 684 -3.25 -23.96 -11.06
C GLY A 684 -4.72 -24.33 -11.31
N GLN A 685 -5.00 -25.64 -11.40
CA GLN A 685 -6.31 -26.27 -11.72
C GLN A 685 -6.69 -26.42 -13.21
N GLY A 686 -5.78 -26.20 -14.16
CA GLY A 686 -5.98 -26.65 -15.55
C GLY A 686 -6.81 -25.72 -16.43
N PHE A 687 -7.13 -24.51 -15.97
CA PHE A 687 -7.64 -23.42 -16.81
C PHE A 687 -6.47 -22.57 -17.31
N HIS A 688 -6.38 -22.37 -18.63
CA HIS A 688 -5.36 -21.55 -19.27
C HIS A 688 -5.98 -20.23 -19.77
N SER A 689 -5.39 -19.10 -19.40
CA SER A 689 -5.81 -17.78 -19.89
C SER A 689 -5.28 -17.51 -21.31
N GLU A 690 -5.89 -16.57 -22.03
CA GLU A 690 -5.39 -16.09 -23.33
C GLU A 690 -3.92 -15.65 -23.25
N TRP A 691 -3.56 -14.97 -22.17
CA TRP A 691 -2.19 -14.52 -21.93
C TRP A 691 -1.18 -15.69 -21.77
N THR A 692 -1.60 -16.82 -21.19
CA THR A 692 -0.74 -18.02 -21.06
C THR A 692 -0.41 -18.60 -22.44
N VAL A 693 -1.41 -18.77 -23.30
CA VAL A 693 -1.20 -19.35 -24.63
C VAL A 693 -0.42 -18.41 -25.55
N ASP A 694 -0.66 -17.10 -25.45
CA ASP A 694 0.11 -16.09 -26.18
C ASP A 694 1.57 -16.06 -25.74
N THR A 695 1.85 -16.21 -24.44
CA THR A 695 3.24 -16.25 -23.95
C THR A 695 3.98 -17.47 -24.50
N LEU A 696 3.38 -18.67 -24.48
CA LEU A 696 3.99 -19.87 -25.04
C LEU A 696 4.25 -19.75 -26.55
N GLN A 697 3.32 -19.12 -27.29
CA GLN A 697 3.53 -18.81 -28.70
C GLN A 697 4.74 -17.89 -28.91
N GLN A 698 4.91 -16.87 -28.07
CA GLN A 698 6.08 -15.98 -28.17
C GLN A 698 7.40 -16.68 -27.85
N LEU A 699 7.42 -17.60 -26.88
CA LEU A 699 8.62 -18.43 -26.63
C LEU A 699 8.98 -19.27 -27.87
N ALA A 700 7.98 -19.87 -28.52
CA ALA A 700 8.17 -20.63 -29.76
C ALA A 700 8.67 -19.75 -30.91
N MET A 701 8.12 -18.53 -31.06
CA MET A 701 8.56 -17.57 -32.08
C MET A 701 10.01 -17.13 -31.87
N ILE A 702 10.42 -16.88 -30.63
CA ILE A 702 11.80 -16.49 -30.32
C ILE A 702 12.77 -17.62 -30.69
N ARG A 703 12.45 -18.88 -30.36
CA ARG A 703 13.22 -20.05 -30.80
C ARG A 703 13.28 -20.13 -32.34
N ALA A 704 12.14 -20.00 -33.02
CA ALA A 704 12.06 -20.06 -34.48
C ALA A 704 12.94 -18.99 -35.15
N ARG A 705 12.88 -17.74 -34.67
CA ARG A 705 13.68 -16.62 -35.21
C ARG A 705 15.18 -16.73 -34.90
N ARG A 706 15.57 -17.56 -33.92
CA ARG A 706 16.97 -17.90 -33.61
C ARG A 706 17.48 -19.11 -34.41
N GLY A 707 16.63 -19.74 -35.23
CA GLY A 707 16.97 -20.95 -35.97
C GLY A 707 16.91 -22.24 -35.14
N GLU A 708 16.34 -22.18 -33.94
CA GLU A 708 16.20 -23.31 -33.01
C GLU A 708 14.88 -24.05 -33.31
N ALA A 709 14.78 -24.61 -34.52
CA ALA A 709 13.52 -25.06 -35.11
C ALA A 709 12.88 -26.26 -34.38
N ALA A 710 13.67 -27.18 -33.85
CA ALA A 710 13.18 -28.35 -33.13
C ALA A 710 12.54 -27.95 -31.79
N GLU A 711 13.20 -27.05 -31.05
CA GLU A 711 12.73 -26.50 -29.79
C GLU A 711 11.52 -25.58 -29.98
N ALA A 712 11.51 -24.79 -31.06
CA ALA A 712 10.33 -23.99 -31.45
C ALA A 712 9.09 -24.85 -31.67
N ARG A 713 9.26 -25.97 -32.40
CA ARG A 713 8.21 -26.95 -32.63
C ARG A 713 7.73 -27.57 -31.33
N GLU A 714 8.64 -27.99 -30.44
CA GLU A 714 8.28 -28.57 -29.15
C GLU A 714 7.41 -27.61 -28.32
N LEU A 715 7.82 -26.34 -28.21
CA LEU A 715 7.07 -25.32 -27.49
C LEU A 715 5.70 -25.06 -28.13
N ALA A 716 5.64 -24.94 -29.46
CA ALA A 716 4.37 -24.73 -30.17
C ALA A 716 3.38 -25.88 -29.90
N LEU A 717 3.84 -27.13 -29.94
CA LEU A 717 3.01 -28.30 -29.65
C LEU A 717 2.58 -28.38 -28.17
N SER A 718 3.32 -27.74 -27.27
CA SER A 718 2.99 -27.64 -25.84
C SER A 718 1.92 -26.60 -25.51
N ILE A 719 1.55 -25.73 -26.45
CA ILE A 719 0.44 -24.76 -26.26
C ILE A 719 -0.83 -25.58 -25.93
N PRO A 720 -1.54 -25.31 -24.82
CA PRO A 720 -2.74 -26.05 -24.45
C PRO A 720 -3.93 -25.74 -25.37
N GLU A 721 -4.98 -26.55 -25.27
CA GLU A 721 -6.19 -26.38 -26.08
C GLU A 721 -6.92 -25.08 -25.70
N HIS A 722 -7.19 -24.23 -26.71
CA HIS A 722 -7.81 -22.92 -26.55
C HIS A 722 -8.34 -22.45 -27.91
N GLN A 723 -9.41 -21.64 -27.93
CA GLN A 723 -10.03 -21.15 -29.18
C GLN A 723 -9.03 -20.43 -30.13
N ARG A 724 -8.01 -19.76 -29.58
CA ARG A 724 -6.95 -19.07 -30.35
C ARG A 724 -5.81 -19.97 -30.82
N ARG A 725 -5.73 -21.21 -30.33
CA ARG A 725 -4.60 -22.12 -30.59
C ARG A 725 -4.29 -22.29 -32.08
N PRO A 726 -5.27 -22.48 -32.99
CA PRO A 726 -4.97 -22.64 -34.41
C PRO A 726 -4.26 -21.43 -35.02
N GLY A 727 -4.70 -20.21 -34.68
CA GLY A 727 -4.07 -18.96 -35.12
C GLY A 727 -2.65 -18.80 -34.58
N LEU A 728 -2.42 -19.16 -33.31
CA LEU A 728 -1.11 -19.12 -32.68
C LEU A 728 -0.11 -20.09 -33.33
N LEU A 729 -0.54 -21.33 -33.62
CA LEU A 729 0.28 -22.32 -34.32
C LEU A 729 0.59 -21.89 -35.75
N ALA A 730 -0.38 -21.29 -36.45
CA ALA A 730 -0.18 -20.76 -37.80
C ALA A 730 0.92 -19.69 -37.85
N ARG A 731 0.99 -18.79 -36.86
CA ARG A 731 2.08 -17.79 -36.77
C ARG A 731 3.46 -18.45 -36.65
N VAL A 732 3.59 -19.46 -35.79
CA VAL A 732 4.84 -20.21 -35.62
C VAL A 732 5.21 -20.97 -36.89
N ALA A 733 4.24 -21.62 -37.54
CA ALA A 733 4.46 -22.36 -38.79
C ALA A 733 4.88 -21.42 -39.94
N LEU A 734 4.25 -20.25 -40.07
CA LEU A 734 4.66 -19.22 -41.03
C LEU A 734 6.12 -18.80 -40.78
N ALA A 735 6.49 -18.50 -39.55
CA ALA A 735 7.84 -18.07 -39.22
C ALA A 735 8.90 -19.14 -39.50
N LEU A 736 8.64 -20.40 -39.13
CA LEU A 736 9.52 -21.54 -39.40
C LEU A 736 9.66 -21.78 -40.91
N GLY A 737 8.54 -21.80 -41.64
CA GLY A 737 8.53 -22.03 -43.08
C GLY A 737 9.22 -20.91 -43.87
N ALA A 738 8.99 -19.65 -43.48
CA ALA A 738 9.68 -18.49 -44.06
C ALA A 738 11.19 -18.52 -43.81
N ALA A 739 11.64 -19.15 -42.72
CA ALA A 739 13.06 -19.38 -42.43
C ALA A 739 13.63 -20.66 -43.08
N GLY A 740 12.82 -21.43 -43.82
CA GLY A 740 13.23 -22.64 -44.53
C GLY A 740 13.06 -23.97 -43.77
N PHE A 741 12.52 -23.94 -42.55
CA PHE A 741 12.26 -25.12 -41.71
C PHE A 741 10.89 -25.74 -42.01
N THR A 742 10.70 -26.21 -43.23
CA THR A 742 9.39 -26.67 -43.74
C THR A 742 8.87 -27.93 -43.04
N ALA A 743 9.76 -28.83 -42.61
CA ALA A 743 9.38 -30.05 -41.89
C ALA A 743 8.81 -29.74 -40.49
N GLU A 744 9.44 -28.82 -39.77
CA GLU A 744 8.99 -28.34 -38.47
C GLU A 744 7.71 -27.53 -38.60
N ALA A 745 7.61 -26.66 -39.60
CA ALA A 745 6.39 -25.91 -39.92
C ALA A 745 5.19 -26.85 -40.20
N ALA A 746 5.40 -27.91 -41.00
CA ALA A 746 4.37 -28.90 -41.30
C ALA A 746 3.97 -29.73 -40.07
N ALA A 747 4.88 -29.92 -39.11
CA ALA A 747 4.59 -30.65 -37.89
C ALA A 747 3.83 -29.81 -36.86
N VAL A 748 4.02 -28.49 -36.84
CA VAL A 748 3.26 -27.54 -36.01
C VAL A 748 1.85 -27.33 -36.57
N LEU A 749 1.73 -27.27 -37.89
CA LEU A 749 0.48 -27.11 -38.61
C LEU A 749 0.26 -28.33 -39.53
N PRO A 750 -0.15 -29.49 -38.97
CA PRO A 750 -0.40 -30.69 -39.76
C PRO A 750 -1.55 -30.47 -40.76
N ASP A 751 -1.70 -31.36 -41.73
CA ASP A 751 -2.80 -31.36 -42.70
C ASP A 751 -4.14 -31.69 -42.03
N THR A 752 -4.59 -30.80 -41.15
CA THR A 752 -5.95 -30.76 -40.61
C THR A 752 -6.82 -30.19 -41.71
N GLY A 753 -7.89 -30.90 -42.08
CA GLY A 753 -8.86 -30.40 -43.06
C GLY A 753 -9.45 -29.04 -42.68
N ASP A 754 -10.22 -28.44 -43.60
CA ASP A 754 -10.76 -27.06 -43.56
C ASP A 754 -11.61 -26.67 -42.33
N ASP A 755 -11.79 -27.53 -41.32
CA ASP A 755 -12.61 -27.24 -40.12
C ASP A 755 -11.80 -26.43 -39.09
N LEU A 756 -11.74 -25.13 -39.34
CA LEU A 756 -11.15 -24.10 -38.49
C LEU A 756 -12.24 -23.12 -38.03
N SER A 757 -13.42 -23.65 -37.68
CA SER A 757 -14.63 -22.91 -37.33
C SER A 757 -14.44 -21.89 -36.19
N ASP A 758 -13.33 -21.97 -35.44
CA ASP A 758 -12.96 -21.09 -34.33
C ASP A 758 -11.96 -19.95 -34.70
N VAL A 759 -11.47 -19.83 -35.94
CA VAL A 759 -10.59 -18.72 -36.35
C VAL A 759 -11.42 -17.46 -36.63
N SER A 760 -11.65 -16.64 -35.61
CA SER A 760 -12.54 -15.47 -35.69
C SER A 760 -11.85 -14.15 -36.06
N ASP A 761 -10.52 -14.06 -36.02
CA ASP A 761 -9.77 -12.81 -36.18
C ASP A 761 -8.90 -12.79 -37.46
N ALA A 762 -8.86 -11.64 -38.13
CA ALA A 762 -8.16 -11.44 -39.41
C ALA A 762 -6.65 -11.67 -39.32
N ALA A 763 -6.04 -11.39 -38.17
CA ALA A 763 -4.62 -11.66 -37.95
C ALA A 763 -4.29 -13.15 -38.01
N ASP A 764 -5.17 -13.99 -37.46
CA ASP A 764 -5.01 -15.44 -37.45
C ASP A 764 -5.28 -16.02 -38.85
N MET A 765 -6.26 -15.47 -39.57
CA MET A 765 -6.50 -15.82 -40.98
C MET A 765 -5.29 -15.50 -41.88
N ALA A 766 -4.67 -14.33 -41.70
CA ALA A 766 -3.48 -13.93 -42.45
C ALA A 766 -2.27 -14.83 -42.14
N ALA A 767 -2.02 -15.13 -40.87
CA ALA A 767 -0.95 -16.03 -40.45
C ALA A 767 -1.14 -17.45 -41.03
N LEU A 768 -2.38 -17.96 -41.02
CA LEU A 768 -2.73 -19.25 -41.60
C LEU A 768 -2.55 -19.28 -43.12
N ALA A 769 -3.01 -18.24 -43.82
CA ALA A 769 -2.81 -18.10 -45.25
C ALA A 769 -1.32 -18.13 -45.63
N GLY A 770 -0.50 -17.44 -44.84
CA GLY A 770 0.94 -17.44 -45.00
C GLY A 770 1.59 -18.79 -44.68
N ALA A 771 1.18 -19.44 -43.60
CA ALA A 771 1.67 -20.78 -43.24
C ALA A 771 1.42 -21.81 -44.36
N TYR A 772 0.23 -21.78 -44.97
CA TYR A 772 -0.08 -22.60 -46.14
C TYR A 772 0.75 -22.24 -47.37
N ALA A 773 1.05 -20.95 -47.59
CA ALA A 773 1.89 -20.51 -48.68
C ALA A 773 3.32 -21.09 -48.57
N VAL A 774 3.93 -20.99 -47.39
CA VAL A 774 5.31 -21.49 -47.15
C VAL A 774 5.40 -23.02 -47.16
N LEU A 775 4.29 -23.72 -46.87
CA LEU A 775 4.18 -25.18 -46.98
C LEU A 775 3.82 -25.67 -48.40
N GLY A 776 3.53 -24.75 -49.33
CA GLY A 776 3.20 -25.06 -50.72
C GLY A 776 1.73 -25.44 -50.98
N TRP A 777 0.82 -25.22 -50.03
CA TRP A 777 -0.61 -25.51 -50.14
C TRP A 777 -1.38 -24.34 -50.78
N ARG A 778 -1.15 -24.13 -52.08
CA ARG A 778 -1.58 -22.92 -52.82
C ARG A 778 -3.07 -22.60 -52.73
N GLU A 779 -3.94 -23.56 -53.00
CA GLU A 779 -5.40 -23.33 -53.03
C GLU A 779 -5.94 -22.88 -51.67
N ARG A 780 -5.42 -23.48 -50.58
CA ARG A 780 -5.79 -23.09 -49.20
C ARG A 780 -5.24 -21.73 -48.84
N SER A 781 -3.99 -21.44 -49.21
CA SER A 781 -3.38 -20.13 -49.00
C SER A 781 -4.19 -19.01 -49.66
N GLU A 782 -4.55 -19.17 -50.94
CA GLU A 782 -5.32 -18.18 -51.70
C GLU A 782 -6.69 -17.91 -51.07
N ARG A 783 -7.40 -18.97 -50.64
CA ARG A 783 -8.69 -18.85 -49.95
C ARG A 783 -8.59 -18.02 -48.66
N TRP A 784 -7.60 -18.31 -47.82
CA TRP A 784 -7.45 -17.61 -46.54
C TRP A 784 -6.91 -16.18 -46.70
N PHE A 785 -6.02 -15.93 -47.68
CA PHE A 785 -5.64 -14.56 -48.02
C PHE A 785 -6.84 -13.75 -48.51
N ALA A 786 -7.72 -14.33 -49.33
CA ALA A 786 -8.96 -13.68 -49.74
C ALA A 786 -9.91 -13.38 -48.57
N ALA A 787 -10.00 -14.29 -47.58
CA ALA A 787 -10.81 -14.09 -46.39
C ALA A 787 -10.26 -12.97 -45.47
N ALA A 788 -8.94 -12.98 -45.20
CA ALA A 788 -8.27 -11.93 -44.46
C ALA A 788 -8.40 -10.56 -45.18
N ARG A 789 -8.23 -10.56 -46.51
CA ARG A 789 -8.38 -9.38 -47.36
C ARG A 789 -9.79 -8.80 -47.30
N LYS A 790 -10.82 -9.64 -47.37
CA LYS A 790 -12.22 -9.21 -47.22
C LYS A 790 -12.46 -8.49 -45.88
N THR A 791 -11.85 -8.96 -44.80
CA THR A 791 -11.97 -8.34 -43.47
C THR A 791 -11.21 -7.01 -43.39
N ALA A 792 -10.02 -6.93 -43.98
CA ALA A 792 -9.24 -5.69 -44.08
C ALA A 792 -9.94 -4.62 -44.95
N ASP A 793 -10.69 -5.04 -45.98
CA ASP A 793 -11.39 -4.13 -46.89
C ASP A 793 -12.79 -3.71 -46.41
N ALA A 794 -13.31 -4.31 -45.34
CA ALA A 794 -14.58 -3.91 -44.73
C ALA A 794 -14.56 -2.41 -44.33
N HIS A 795 -13.43 -1.95 -43.79
CA HIS A 795 -13.13 -0.55 -43.55
C HIS A 795 -11.66 -0.27 -43.86
N ARG A 796 -11.37 0.70 -44.75
CA ARG A 796 -9.99 1.02 -45.17
C ARG A 796 -9.07 1.50 -44.03
N SER A 797 -9.64 1.91 -42.90
CA SER A 797 -8.94 2.27 -41.66
C SER A 797 -8.74 1.11 -40.68
N ASN A 798 -9.17 -0.11 -41.02
CA ASN A 798 -9.04 -1.30 -40.16
C ASN A 798 -7.62 -1.86 -40.18
N TRP A 799 -6.68 -1.12 -39.57
CA TRP A 799 -5.28 -1.54 -39.48
C TRP A 799 -5.06 -2.78 -38.62
N GLY A 800 -6.01 -3.14 -37.74
CA GLY A 800 -5.98 -4.40 -36.99
C GLY A 800 -6.08 -5.65 -37.87
N ALA A 801 -6.77 -5.56 -39.02
CA ALA A 801 -6.84 -6.63 -40.01
C ALA A 801 -5.82 -6.45 -41.15
N ARG A 802 -5.57 -5.19 -41.55
CA ARG A 802 -4.75 -4.88 -42.73
C ARG A 802 -3.25 -5.08 -42.48
N LEU A 803 -2.73 -4.70 -41.31
CA LEU A 803 -1.30 -4.81 -41.01
C LEU A 803 -0.81 -6.27 -40.88
N PRO A 804 -1.52 -7.18 -40.17
CA PRO A 804 -1.19 -8.61 -40.18
C PRO A 804 -1.19 -9.22 -41.58
N LEU A 805 -2.13 -8.81 -42.45
CA LEU A 805 -2.18 -9.27 -43.84
C LEU A 805 -0.95 -8.80 -44.64
N VAL A 806 -0.61 -7.51 -44.56
CA VAL A 806 0.61 -6.97 -45.18
C VAL A 806 1.83 -7.77 -44.74
N TRP A 807 1.96 -8.00 -43.43
CA TRP A 807 3.10 -8.71 -42.88
C TRP A 807 3.15 -10.18 -43.34
N ALA A 808 2.04 -10.92 -43.30
CA ALA A 808 2.01 -12.31 -43.78
C ALA A 808 2.42 -12.42 -45.27
N LEU A 809 1.94 -11.51 -46.12
CA LEU A 809 2.32 -11.44 -47.54
C LEU A 809 3.83 -11.14 -47.69
N THR A 810 4.38 -10.21 -46.90
CA THR A 810 5.83 -9.92 -46.91
C THR A 810 6.66 -11.12 -46.48
N GLN A 811 6.24 -11.89 -45.47
CA GLN A 811 6.97 -13.11 -45.04
C GLN A 811 6.94 -14.22 -46.09
N CYS A 812 5.91 -14.27 -46.94
CA CYS A 812 5.77 -15.26 -48.00
C CYS A 812 6.45 -14.85 -49.32
N GLY A 813 7.16 -13.71 -49.37
CA GLY A 813 7.76 -13.22 -50.62
C GLY A 813 6.73 -12.68 -51.63
N GLN A 814 5.60 -12.16 -51.14
CA GLN A 814 4.56 -11.53 -51.96
C GLN A 814 4.56 -9.99 -51.76
N GLU A 815 5.73 -9.37 -51.90
CA GLU A 815 5.94 -7.94 -51.59
C GLU A 815 5.06 -7.01 -52.42
N ARG A 816 4.80 -7.37 -53.68
CA ARG A 816 3.93 -6.58 -54.56
C ARG A 816 2.50 -6.50 -54.02
N GLU A 817 1.97 -7.62 -53.54
CA GLU A 817 0.61 -7.67 -53.00
C GLU A 817 0.55 -7.02 -51.62
N ALA A 818 1.59 -7.22 -50.79
CA ALA A 818 1.75 -6.52 -49.53
C ALA A 818 1.73 -4.98 -49.72
N ARG A 819 2.40 -4.47 -50.75
CA ARG A 819 2.42 -3.02 -51.08
C ARG A 819 1.04 -2.51 -51.48
N VAL A 820 0.28 -3.26 -52.28
CA VAL A 820 -1.11 -2.91 -52.62
C VAL A 820 -1.98 -2.82 -51.36
N VAL A 821 -1.89 -3.82 -50.47
CA VAL A 821 -2.61 -3.85 -49.19
C VAL A 821 -2.10 -2.76 -48.22
N LEU A 822 -0.89 -2.25 -48.37
CA LEU A 822 -0.43 -1.11 -47.58
C LEU A 822 -1.02 0.21 -48.11
N ASP A 823 -1.02 0.40 -49.44
CA ASP A 823 -1.31 1.67 -50.09
C ASP A 823 -2.80 2.03 -50.15
N GLU A 824 -3.70 1.05 -50.17
CA GLU A 824 -5.14 1.35 -50.17
C GLU A 824 -5.70 1.62 -48.76
N GLY A 825 -4.88 1.49 -47.72
CA GLY A 825 -5.24 1.77 -46.33
C GLY A 825 -5.34 3.28 -46.09
N THR A 826 -6.24 3.68 -45.18
CA THR A 826 -6.44 5.09 -44.82
C THR A 826 -6.17 5.33 -43.34
N GLY A 827 -5.51 6.43 -43.00
CA GLY A 827 -5.03 6.69 -41.62
C GLY A 827 -3.78 5.88 -41.29
N VAL A 828 -3.45 5.78 -40.01
CA VAL A 828 -2.28 5.02 -39.50
C VAL A 828 -2.73 3.93 -38.52
N PRO A 829 -1.93 2.87 -38.32
CA PRO A 829 -2.19 1.88 -37.27
C PRO A 829 -2.19 2.57 -35.90
N GLY A 830 -3.21 2.31 -35.08
CA GLY A 830 -3.20 2.73 -33.68
C GLY A 830 -2.14 1.98 -32.86
N PRO A 831 -1.89 2.39 -31.60
CA PRO A 831 -0.85 1.82 -30.74
C PRO A 831 -1.04 0.34 -30.35
N ARG A 832 -2.06 -0.35 -30.89
CA ARG A 832 -2.33 -1.76 -30.57
C ARG A 832 -1.47 -2.72 -31.42
N HIS A 833 -0.60 -3.45 -30.72
CA HIS A 833 0.02 -4.77 -30.98
C HIS A 833 0.80 -5.06 -32.27
N TYR A 834 0.78 -4.23 -33.33
CA TYR A 834 1.45 -4.62 -34.60
C TYR A 834 2.45 -3.62 -35.19
N GLY A 835 2.43 -2.35 -34.79
CA GLY A 835 3.30 -1.31 -35.38
C GLY A 835 4.79 -1.57 -35.18
N VAL A 836 5.27 -1.53 -33.94
CA VAL A 836 6.70 -1.70 -33.63
C VAL A 836 7.23 -3.12 -33.92
N PRO A 837 6.48 -4.22 -33.65
CA PRO A 837 6.89 -5.55 -34.10
C PRO A 837 7.16 -5.64 -35.61
N TRP A 838 6.30 -5.03 -36.43
CA TRP A 838 6.50 -4.99 -37.88
C TRP A 838 7.70 -4.13 -38.27
N LEU A 839 7.93 -2.99 -37.60
CA LEU A 839 9.13 -2.18 -37.77
C LEU A 839 10.41 -3.01 -37.57
N VAL A 840 10.49 -3.81 -36.50
CA VAL A 840 11.62 -4.71 -36.25
C VAL A 840 11.79 -5.71 -37.39
N CYS A 841 10.69 -6.26 -37.91
CA CYS A 841 10.73 -7.16 -39.07
C CYS A 841 11.29 -6.47 -40.34
N LEU A 842 10.87 -5.23 -40.63
CA LEU A 842 11.36 -4.45 -41.76
C LEU A 842 12.86 -4.15 -41.63
N LEU A 843 13.30 -3.74 -40.44
CA LEU A 843 14.71 -3.46 -40.14
C LEU A 843 15.59 -4.69 -40.33
N ARG A 844 15.16 -5.87 -39.85
CA ARG A 844 15.87 -7.14 -40.04
C ARG A 844 15.98 -7.58 -41.51
N ARG A 845 15.02 -7.18 -42.34
CA ARG A 845 15.03 -7.42 -43.79
C ARG A 845 15.82 -6.37 -44.58
N GLY A 846 16.27 -5.29 -43.94
CA GLY A 846 16.95 -4.18 -44.61
C GLY A 846 16.02 -3.23 -45.36
N GLU A 847 14.72 -3.22 -45.05
CA GLU A 847 13.69 -2.39 -45.72
C GLU A 847 13.69 -0.94 -45.19
N THR A 848 14.87 -0.32 -45.04
CA THR A 848 15.05 0.98 -44.39
C THR A 848 14.36 2.14 -45.12
N GLU A 849 14.23 2.04 -46.44
CA GLU A 849 13.55 3.06 -47.25
C GLU A 849 12.04 3.04 -47.05
N LEU A 850 11.43 1.85 -46.89
CA LEU A 850 10.02 1.75 -46.54
C LEU A 850 9.77 2.33 -45.13
N VAL A 851 10.67 2.07 -44.17
CA VAL A 851 10.59 2.66 -42.83
C VAL A 851 10.70 4.19 -42.89
N ARG A 852 11.63 4.72 -43.68
CA ARG A 852 11.79 6.17 -43.92
C ARG A 852 10.51 6.79 -44.50
N GLU A 853 9.92 6.15 -45.51
CA GLU A 853 8.66 6.58 -46.13
C GLU A 853 7.53 6.63 -45.10
N LEU A 854 7.40 5.61 -44.24
CA LEU A 854 6.35 5.51 -43.24
C LEU A 854 6.49 6.58 -42.14
N ILE A 855 7.70 6.73 -41.57
CA ILE A 855 7.97 7.73 -40.51
C ILE A 855 7.91 9.15 -41.07
N GLY A 856 8.43 9.39 -42.27
CA GLY A 856 8.51 10.73 -42.86
C GLY A 856 7.27 11.10 -43.67
N GLU A 857 7.14 10.52 -44.86
CA GLU A 857 6.18 10.96 -45.89
C GLU A 857 4.72 10.61 -45.55
N ARG A 858 4.49 9.50 -44.84
CA ARG A 858 3.15 9.03 -44.46
C ARG A 858 2.72 9.43 -43.04
N SER A 859 3.53 10.20 -42.33
CA SER A 859 3.22 10.71 -40.99
C SER A 859 3.12 12.24 -41.01
N ARG A 860 2.25 12.80 -40.19
CA ARG A 860 2.17 14.26 -40.01
C ARG A 860 3.01 14.71 -38.81
N PRO A 861 3.88 15.73 -38.96
CA PRO A 861 4.65 16.28 -37.83
C PRO A 861 3.77 16.81 -36.71
N VAL A 862 4.28 16.82 -35.47
CA VAL A 862 3.63 17.49 -34.33
C VAL A 862 3.53 18.99 -34.56
N ASP A 863 2.34 19.57 -34.40
CA ASP A 863 2.16 21.01 -34.21
C ASP A 863 2.43 21.36 -32.74
N LEU A 864 3.51 22.09 -32.47
CA LEU A 864 3.92 22.47 -31.11
C LEU A 864 2.94 23.44 -30.43
N ASN A 865 2.01 24.04 -31.18
CA ASN A 865 0.98 24.95 -30.67
C ASN A 865 -0.44 24.33 -30.62
N GLY A 866 -0.60 23.07 -31.05
CA GLY A 866 -1.88 22.36 -31.14
C GLY A 866 -2.08 21.32 -30.05
N THR A 867 -3.33 20.92 -29.81
CA THR A 867 -3.64 19.76 -28.96
C THR A 867 -3.10 18.48 -29.61
N ARG A 868 -2.46 17.60 -28.82
CA ARG A 868 -1.97 16.28 -29.26
C ARG A 868 -3.15 15.45 -29.78
N THR A 869 -3.42 15.49 -31.09
CA THR A 869 -4.38 14.59 -31.72
C THR A 869 -3.67 13.27 -32.03
N GLY A 870 -3.95 12.22 -31.26
CA GLY A 870 -3.50 10.86 -31.58
C GLY A 870 -4.18 10.38 -32.86
N GLY A 871 -3.43 9.84 -33.83
CA GLY A 871 -4.00 9.16 -35.00
C GLY A 871 -3.42 9.44 -36.39
N ASP A 872 -2.36 10.25 -36.54
CA ASP A 872 -1.81 10.65 -37.86
C ASP A 872 -0.31 10.33 -38.07
N ARG A 873 0.31 9.48 -37.23
CA ARG A 873 1.74 9.13 -37.31
C ARG A 873 2.00 7.62 -37.25
N TRP A 874 2.92 7.14 -38.07
CA TRP A 874 3.42 5.76 -38.02
C TRP A 874 4.50 5.61 -36.95
N PHE A 875 4.44 4.48 -36.23
CA PHE A 875 5.40 4.12 -35.19
C PHE A 875 5.54 5.20 -34.10
N ASP A 876 4.45 5.87 -33.71
CA ASP A 876 4.43 6.92 -32.67
C ASP A 876 4.57 6.38 -31.22
N ASP A 877 4.85 5.08 -31.10
CA ASP A 877 5.16 4.38 -29.85
C ASP A 877 6.61 4.64 -29.40
N TRP A 878 6.81 4.79 -28.09
CA TRP A 878 8.11 5.06 -27.47
C TRP A 878 9.13 3.91 -27.62
N ALA A 879 8.72 2.71 -28.01
CA ALA A 879 9.62 1.60 -28.32
C ALA A 879 10.28 1.74 -29.72
N ALA A 880 9.71 2.54 -30.63
CA ALA A 880 10.25 2.74 -31.97
C ALA A 880 11.69 3.33 -32.02
N PRO A 881 12.03 4.42 -31.30
CA PRO A 881 13.39 4.96 -31.33
C PRO A 881 14.43 3.96 -30.79
N ARG A 882 14.06 3.16 -29.78
CA ARG A 882 14.89 2.06 -29.28
C ARG A 882 15.13 1.00 -30.37
N ALA A 883 14.07 0.55 -31.05
CA ALA A 883 14.17 -0.43 -32.13
C ALA A 883 15.07 0.06 -33.28
N LEU A 884 14.94 1.33 -33.68
CA LEU A 884 15.81 1.94 -34.69
C LEU A 884 17.27 2.00 -34.22
N ALA A 885 17.50 2.32 -32.95
CA ALA A 885 18.84 2.44 -32.39
C ALA A 885 19.58 1.09 -32.33
N VAL A 886 18.93 0.03 -31.83
CA VAL A 886 19.56 -1.30 -31.74
C VAL A 886 19.87 -1.93 -33.10
N HIS A 887 19.22 -1.45 -34.17
CA HIS A 887 19.50 -1.81 -35.56
C HIS A 887 20.47 -0.84 -36.27
N GLY A 888 21.12 0.06 -35.53
CA GLY A 888 22.16 0.95 -36.06
C GLY A 888 21.64 1.97 -37.07
N GLN A 889 20.44 2.54 -36.84
CA GLN A 889 19.80 3.47 -37.77
C GLN A 889 19.75 4.93 -37.27
N PRO A 890 20.90 5.62 -37.12
CA PRO A 890 20.92 6.97 -36.54
C PRO A 890 20.14 8.00 -37.39
N GLY A 891 20.09 7.82 -38.71
CA GLY A 891 19.28 8.68 -39.59
C GLY A 891 17.77 8.54 -39.37
N LEU A 892 17.30 7.32 -39.09
CA LEU A 892 15.88 7.07 -38.82
C LEU A 892 15.49 7.51 -37.40
N VAL A 893 16.40 7.39 -36.42
CA VAL A 893 16.18 7.92 -35.06
C VAL A 893 15.97 9.43 -35.10
N ARG A 894 16.82 10.17 -35.85
CA ARG A 894 16.65 11.62 -36.04
C ARG A 894 15.31 11.95 -36.70
N LEU A 895 14.98 11.29 -37.80
CA LEU A 895 13.73 11.50 -38.52
C LEU A 895 12.51 11.26 -37.61
N TRP A 896 12.56 10.21 -36.79
CA TRP A 896 11.50 9.92 -35.82
C TRP A 896 11.36 11.05 -34.78
N GLY A 897 12.47 11.54 -34.24
CA GLY A 897 12.48 12.67 -33.28
C GLY A 897 11.94 13.96 -33.89
N GLU A 898 12.29 14.26 -35.13
CA GLU A 898 11.79 15.42 -35.90
C GLU A 898 10.28 15.36 -36.10
N VAL A 899 9.75 14.21 -36.55
CA VAL A 899 8.31 14.02 -36.82
C VAL A 899 7.49 14.05 -35.53
N ASN A 900 8.03 13.49 -34.43
CA ASN A 900 7.32 13.42 -33.15
C ASN A 900 7.63 14.60 -32.21
N GLY A 901 8.49 15.54 -32.59
CA GLY A 901 8.90 16.66 -31.72
C GLY A 901 9.54 16.20 -30.40
N CYS A 902 10.31 15.11 -30.44
CA CYS A 902 10.81 14.42 -29.24
C CYS A 902 12.34 14.51 -29.13
N TRP A 903 12.83 14.58 -27.89
CA TRP A 903 14.27 14.46 -27.60
C TRP A 903 14.70 13.00 -27.68
N VAL A 904 15.69 12.70 -28.54
CA VAL A 904 16.11 11.32 -28.89
C VAL A 904 17.60 11.05 -28.66
N GLU A 905 18.32 11.96 -28.01
CA GLU A 905 19.79 11.90 -27.89
C GLU A 905 20.33 10.57 -27.34
N PRO A 906 19.77 9.98 -26.27
CA PRO A 906 20.27 8.70 -25.74
C PRO A 906 20.14 7.55 -26.75
N HIS A 907 19.07 7.56 -27.56
CA HIS A 907 18.87 6.57 -28.62
C HIS A 907 19.76 6.84 -29.83
N LEU A 908 20.04 8.11 -30.13
CA LEU A 908 20.94 8.50 -31.21
C LEU A 908 22.38 8.07 -30.92
N GLU A 909 22.88 8.35 -29.72
CA GLU A 909 24.21 7.91 -29.27
C GLU A 909 24.35 6.38 -29.37
N LEU A 910 23.32 5.63 -28.95
CA LEU A 910 23.30 4.18 -29.11
C LEU A 910 23.33 3.75 -30.57
N ALA A 911 22.52 4.38 -31.43
CA ALA A 911 22.45 4.08 -32.86
C ALA A 911 23.77 4.35 -33.59
N GLU A 912 24.44 5.45 -33.25
CA GLU A 912 25.73 5.83 -33.84
C GLU A 912 26.84 4.88 -33.42
N ARG A 913 26.89 4.49 -32.14
CA ARG A 913 27.83 3.46 -31.65
C ARG A 913 27.61 2.13 -32.37
N ILE A 914 26.37 1.66 -32.49
CA ILE A 914 26.07 0.39 -33.18
C ILE A 914 26.39 0.47 -34.66
N ALA A 915 26.14 1.61 -35.32
CA ALA A 915 26.49 1.82 -36.71
C ALA A 915 28.02 1.84 -36.94
N ALA A 916 28.80 2.31 -35.95
CA ALA A 916 30.26 2.38 -36.03
C ALA A 916 30.95 1.06 -35.65
N ASP A 917 30.56 0.48 -34.51
CA ASP A 917 31.28 -0.61 -33.84
C ASP A 917 30.58 -1.97 -33.99
N GLY A 918 29.34 -1.98 -34.51
CA GLY A 918 28.49 -3.16 -34.55
C GLY A 918 27.73 -3.39 -33.23
N PRO A 919 26.80 -4.37 -33.20
CA PRO A 919 26.05 -4.69 -31.99
C PRO A 919 26.97 -5.30 -30.91
N PRO A 920 26.80 -4.93 -29.63
CA PRO A 920 27.60 -5.48 -28.55
C PRO A 920 27.38 -6.99 -28.40
N THR A 921 28.43 -7.73 -28.06
CA THR A 921 28.37 -9.19 -27.80
C THR A 921 28.09 -9.53 -26.34
N GLY A 922 28.06 -8.53 -25.46
CA GLY A 922 27.80 -8.65 -24.03
C GLY A 922 27.96 -7.31 -23.29
N PRO A 923 27.73 -7.29 -21.97
CA PRO A 923 27.78 -6.09 -21.15
C PRO A 923 29.21 -5.54 -21.01
N THR A 924 29.34 -4.21 -21.00
CA THR A 924 30.58 -3.49 -20.76
C THR A 924 30.96 -3.47 -19.27
N ALA A 925 32.24 -3.22 -18.96
CA ALA A 925 32.69 -3.12 -17.56
C ALA A 925 31.99 -1.99 -16.76
N ALA A 926 31.63 -0.90 -17.43
CA ALA A 926 30.91 0.21 -16.82
C ALA A 926 29.47 -0.19 -16.46
N GLU A 927 28.76 -0.87 -17.36
CA GLU A 927 27.41 -1.40 -17.11
C GLU A 927 27.41 -2.43 -15.98
N LEU A 928 28.40 -3.34 -15.94
CA LEU A 928 28.53 -4.31 -14.85
C LEU A 928 28.74 -3.62 -13.49
N THR A 929 29.50 -2.52 -13.47
CA THR A 929 29.75 -1.74 -12.25
C THR A 929 28.49 -1.01 -11.80
N ASP A 930 27.78 -0.37 -12.74
CA ASP A 930 26.51 0.32 -12.46
C ASP A 930 25.45 -0.63 -11.91
N LEU A 931 25.26 -1.77 -12.58
CA LEU A 931 24.37 -2.83 -12.12
C LEU A 931 24.75 -3.25 -10.69
N ALA A 932 26.05 -3.45 -10.39
CA ALA A 932 26.50 -3.90 -9.07
C ALA A 932 26.19 -2.88 -7.96
N VAL A 933 26.37 -1.59 -8.24
CA VAL A 933 26.04 -0.51 -7.32
C VAL A 933 24.54 -0.48 -7.05
N LYS A 934 23.72 -0.55 -8.10
CA LYS A 934 22.26 -0.58 -7.99
C LYS A 934 21.76 -1.81 -7.23
N HIS A 935 22.32 -2.99 -7.48
CA HIS A 935 22.01 -4.20 -6.72
C HIS A 935 22.39 -4.06 -5.24
N ALA A 936 23.57 -3.51 -4.94
CA ALA A 936 24.02 -3.32 -3.56
C ALA A 936 23.12 -2.34 -2.77
N ASP A 937 22.58 -1.31 -3.42
CA ASP A 937 21.56 -0.43 -2.85
C ASP A 937 20.24 -1.17 -2.67
N LEU A 938 19.79 -1.89 -3.70
CA LEU A 938 18.56 -2.66 -3.69
C LEU A 938 18.55 -3.65 -2.52
N VAL A 939 19.63 -4.40 -2.27
CA VAL A 939 19.78 -5.37 -1.17
C VAL A 939 19.45 -4.77 0.21
N LYS A 940 19.71 -3.48 0.43
CA LYS A 940 19.49 -2.80 1.72
C LYS A 940 18.03 -2.40 1.96
N ARG A 941 17.18 -2.45 0.92
CA ARG A 941 15.76 -2.10 1.02
C ARG A 941 14.93 -3.24 1.63
N PRO A 942 13.78 -2.96 2.26
CA PRO A 942 12.85 -4.02 2.67
C PRO A 942 12.33 -4.84 1.49
N LYS A 943 12.04 -6.13 1.70
CA LYS A 943 11.50 -7.04 0.66
C LYS A 943 10.26 -6.50 -0.03
N ALA A 944 9.36 -5.87 0.73
CA ALA A 944 8.12 -5.29 0.21
C ALA A 944 8.32 -4.04 -0.65
N ALA A 945 9.51 -3.42 -0.64
CA ALA A 945 9.85 -2.26 -1.49
C ALA A 945 10.83 -2.63 -2.62
N LYS A 946 11.15 -3.91 -2.78
CA LYS A 946 12.15 -4.39 -3.75
C LYS A 946 11.53 -4.85 -5.06
N ARG A 947 10.27 -5.28 -5.13
CA ARG A 947 9.77 -6.01 -6.32
C ARG A 947 9.83 -5.14 -7.57
N ARG A 948 9.38 -3.88 -7.47
CA ARG A 948 9.39 -2.94 -8.59
C ARG A 948 10.81 -2.58 -9.01
N ASP A 949 11.68 -2.31 -8.05
CA ASP A 949 13.07 -1.94 -8.33
C ASP A 949 13.90 -3.14 -8.82
N SER A 950 13.62 -4.36 -8.34
CA SER A 950 14.13 -5.62 -8.90
C SER A 950 13.68 -5.80 -10.34
N ALA A 951 12.42 -5.50 -10.67
CA ALA A 951 11.91 -5.54 -12.03
C ALA A 951 12.62 -4.53 -12.94
N HIS A 952 12.83 -3.29 -12.46
CA HIS A 952 13.58 -2.27 -13.18
C HIS A 952 15.04 -2.68 -13.40
N LEU A 953 15.72 -3.15 -12.35
CA LEU A 953 17.11 -3.61 -12.45
C LEU A 953 17.25 -4.85 -13.34
N ALA A 954 16.26 -5.74 -13.33
CA ALA A 954 16.20 -6.89 -14.24
C ALA A 954 16.01 -6.44 -15.69
N ARG A 955 15.21 -5.41 -15.95
CA ARG A 955 15.09 -4.79 -17.27
C ARG A 955 16.43 -4.18 -17.69
N GLU A 956 17.07 -3.36 -16.85
CA GLU A 956 18.40 -2.80 -17.14
C GLU A 956 19.44 -3.91 -17.43
N ALA A 957 19.46 -4.97 -16.63
CA ALA A 957 20.32 -6.13 -16.88
C ALA A 957 20.02 -6.81 -18.24
N ALA A 958 18.74 -6.89 -18.62
CA ALA A 958 18.33 -7.40 -19.94
C ALA A 958 18.76 -6.48 -21.09
N GLU A 959 18.73 -5.17 -20.88
CA GLU A 959 19.18 -4.17 -21.86
C GLU A 959 20.68 -4.27 -22.15
N CYS A 960 21.49 -4.63 -21.16
CA CYS A 960 22.92 -4.92 -21.31
C CYS A 960 23.21 -6.38 -21.73
N GLY A 961 22.18 -7.21 -21.94
CA GLY A 961 22.32 -8.61 -22.35
C GLY A 961 22.75 -9.59 -21.24
N HIS A 962 22.66 -9.22 -19.96
CA HIS A 962 23.17 -10.03 -18.84
C HIS A 962 22.12 -11.01 -18.27
N VAL A 963 21.91 -12.14 -18.96
CA VAL A 963 20.91 -13.16 -18.59
C VAL A 963 21.02 -13.63 -17.13
N GLY A 964 22.24 -13.89 -16.63
CA GLY A 964 22.43 -14.42 -15.27
C GLY A 964 21.94 -13.47 -14.17
N ALA A 965 21.97 -12.16 -14.42
CA ALA A 965 21.52 -11.15 -13.47
C ALA A 965 20.00 -11.03 -13.48
N VAL A 966 19.38 -11.15 -14.67
CA VAL A 966 17.92 -11.28 -14.80
C VAL A 966 17.44 -12.48 -13.99
N LEU A 967 18.02 -13.67 -14.23
CA LEU A 967 17.63 -14.91 -13.56
C LEU A 967 17.78 -14.84 -12.03
N ASP A 968 18.82 -14.17 -11.53
CA ASP A 968 19.06 -13.98 -10.10
C ASP A 968 18.03 -13.03 -9.44
N LEU A 969 17.56 -12.03 -10.19
CA LEU A 969 16.56 -11.06 -9.72
C LEU A 969 15.11 -11.58 -9.80
N LEU A 970 14.79 -12.45 -10.76
CA LEU A 970 13.43 -12.98 -10.99
C LEU A 970 12.76 -13.52 -9.70
N PRO A 971 13.42 -14.33 -8.85
CA PRO A 971 12.84 -14.81 -7.59
C PRO A 971 12.43 -13.68 -6.61
N TRP A 972 13.03 -12.49 -6.70
CA TRP A 972 12.74 -11.37 -5.80
C TRP A 972 11.39 -10.72 -6.11
N MET A 973 10.81 -11.04 -7.27
CA MET A 973 9.51 -10.57 -7.74
C MET A 973 8.38 -11.57 -7.46
N SER A 974 8.67 -12.71 -6.83
CA SER A 974 7.69 -13.78 -6.54
C SER A 974 6.93 -13.54 -5.22
N GLY A 975 5.62 -13.81 -5.21
CA GLY A 975 4.73 -13.68 -4.05
C GLY A 975 3.65 -14.79 -4.00
N PRO A 976 3.09 -15.13 -2.82
CA PRO A 976 2.03 -16.13 -2.70
C PRO A 976 0.75 -15.63 -3.37
N ASN A 977 0.38 -16.31 -4.46
CA ASN A 977 -0.79 -16.06 -5.28
C ASN A 977 -2.07 -16.38 -4.49
N ARG A 978 -2.78 -15.36 -3.96
CA ARG A 978 -4.09 -15.60 -3.31
C ARG A 978 -5.26 -14.87 -3.96
N HIS A 979 -5.07 -13.72 -4.61
CA HIS A 979 -6.21 -13.01 -5.21
C HIS A 979 -5.96 -12.39 -6.59
N GLY A 980 -5.37 -13.15 -7.53
CA GLY A 980 -5.68 -13.10 -8.97
C GLY A 980 -5.47 -11.80 -9.76
N LEU A 981 -5.10 -10.66 -9.15
CA LEU A 981 -4.86 -9.38 -9.84
C LEU A 981 -3.77 -8.56 -9.15
N ASP A 982 -2.56 -9.13 -9.05
CA ASP A 982 -1.26 -8.45 -9.18
C ASP A 982 -0.08 -9.41 -9.54
N SER A 983 -0.37 -10.71 -9.70
CA SER A 983 0.58 -11.83 -9.83
C SER A 983 1.38 -11.92 -11.14
N ASN A 984 1.30 -10.93 -12.04
CA ASN A 984 1.91 -11.01 -13.38
C ASN A 984 3.35 -10.48 -13.45
N THR A 985 3.84 -9.75 -12.44
CA THR A 985 5.13 -9.04 -12.53
C THR A 985 6.30 -9.97 -12.81
N HIS A 986 6.42 -11.10 -12.10
CA HIS A 986 7.53 -12.05 -12.29
C HIS A 986 7.58 -12.61 -13.72
N THR A 987 6.47 -13.15 -14.22
CA THR A 987 6.39 -13.72 -15.57
C THR A 987 6.45 -12.64 -16.65
N TRP A 988 5.86 -11.46 -16.42
CA TRP A 988 5.93 -10.32 -17.33
C TRP A 988 7.35 -9.80 -17.46
N VAL A 989 8.09 -9.63 -16.36
CA VAL A 989 9.50 -9.23 -16.41
C VAL A 989 10.35 -10.29 -17.10
N ALA A 990 10.11 -11.58 -16.83
CA ALA A 990 10.82 -12.66 -17.51
C ALA A 990 10.60 -12.63 -19.04
N LEU A 991 9.35 -12.41 -19.48
CA LEU A 991 9.00 -12.28 -20.90
C LEU A 991 9.56 -10.99 -21.53
N SER A 992 9.46 -9.86 -20.81
CA SER A 992 9.99 -8.56 -21.21
C SER A 992 11.50 -8.63 -21.40
N ALA A 993 12.24 -9.15 -20.41
CA ALA A 993 13.68 -9.36 -20.47
C ALA A 993 14.05 -10.30 -21.63
N LEU A 994 13.27 -11.37 -21.84
CA LEU A 994 13.51 -12.30 -22.94
C LEU A 994 13.37 -11.60 -24.31
N ARG A 995 12.33 -10.78 -24.51
CA ARG A 995 12.16 -9.99 -25.75
C ARG A 995 13.29 -8.99 -25.91
N THR A 996 13.66 -8.25 -24.87
CA THR A 996 14.77 -7.30 -24.89
C THR A 996 16.09 -7.98 -25.26
N ILE A 997 16.42 -9.12 -24.65
CA ILE A 997 17.68 -9.84 -24.92
C ILE A 997 17.67 -10.50 -26.30
N ALA A 998 16.55 -11.09 -26.73
CA ALA A 998 16.49 -11.83 -27.99
C ALA A 998 16.26 -10.93 -29.22
N ILE A 999 15.68 -9.74 -29.02
CA ILE A 999 15.17 -8.88 -30.11
C ILE A 999 15.78 -7.48 -30.07
N GLY A 1000 16.26 -7.03 -28.90
CA GLY A 1000 16.79 -5.68 -28.67
C GLY A 1000 15.74 -4.69 -28.14
N VAL A 1001 14.47 -5.08 -28.08
CA VAL A 1001 13.35 -4.24 -27.62
C VAL A 1001 12.22 -5.09 -27.05
N ASP A 1002 11.51 -4.61 -26.03
CA ASP A 1002 10.38 -5.30 -25.40
C ASP A 1002 9.09 -5.06 -26.19
N VAL A 1003 8.90 -5.83 -27.26
CA VAL A 1003 7.67 -5.86 -28.06
C VAL A 1003 7.27 -7.30 -28.36
N GLU A 1004 5.99 -7.52 -28.63
CA GLU A 1004 5.49 -8.84 -29.03
C GLU A 1004 6.20 -9.38 -30.28
N VAL A 1005 6.38 -10.70 -30.30
CA VAL A 1005 7.05 -11.41 -31.39
C VAL A 1005 6.01 -12.06 -32.27
N TRP A 1006 5.89 -11.56 -33.50
CA TRP A 1006 4.98 -12.08 -34.50
C TRP A 1006 5.69 -12.74 -35.69
#